data_AF-A0A367K6P4-F1
#
_entry.id   AF-A0A367K6P4-F1
#
_cell.length_a   1.000
_cell.length_b   1.000
_cell.length_c   1.000
_cell.angle_alpha   90.00
_cell.angle_beta   90.00
_cell.angle_gamma   90.00
#
_symmetry.space_group_name_H-M   'P 1'
#
loop_
_entity.id
_entity.type
_entity.pdbx_description
1 polymer ?
#
loop_
_entity_poly.entity_id
_entity_poly.type
_entity_poly.pdbx_seq_one_letter_code
_entity_poly.pdbx_strand_id
1 'polypeptide(L)'
;MVHERTRGFVQLDAVDNEDWSPLMYASCFGKSSVARYLLDLGVKINAQDKLGWTCLMWAVTNDHCDMVEMLLEYNASFDIISLNGTSAYDLVNPANDRMMHILSLYRPLPTKAQFIWNRCLPDQMFVFSDNQIDTILNTTISQFKLPIKSRSEVHVPANIIFLSARYAHYYTTKEAMDHFLNQALQRTQDVIQAHTQDVHTLAFWISNLSQLLCYLKKDSQLLIKSGKHQIHITELISEAYTCLVQDSQRRLDHILEPAMLDFEPLEGIDIQFAHDWQRFFRRSSVSLELSPSSVTHLLTSILYVLQSYKVHQTITTQVLSQLFYFFSCELFNRILINKRFLCRSRALQIRMNLSVIEEWIRQQALPFESFLTPVVQMIQLLQCVSQLVDLMDFINTINTFDLLNSVQIKRLILQYRYEVNECRLPDEIEKYTMQIAEDTLKQYSTPRPKSSLGLFYKKNQSQEVGLAETKDSTYLLPFSLPSLDSSTGGKLECTTPVIPEDWLIRLDQIGVLLPFSQKNDNLTAKIVWGGSSAIRMAVNDINQQQMIPGAYITLIEKDSFPDASLTQMSVTNAVYSSVTLLQQGVVGVIGDISSSWTSLSALISSTLEIPQCSFTANAVALSDKTQYKYFFRTIPTQVLIADVMLEFASKEGWKKLGVLYTDDPLGQQFYQRAIIQAGTMDIHITQYQSIPSTEQSESLNSALTNLTSSGARIIMVAATPTSKIILQAKELGLMNENYVWLLMGDSEDSLKTDVEAYNQNYSTKIDYAKDFQGLFMFDNWLSLYGYPPFESFLDQWATLDPEVYPFSGYRNISYYEGLAYSCMMVMAKGYQKVIANSNNQTLQLQKLASGALGDELLPPVFNVNYVGPEGPMTYDSNGDLTTGNYLVYNLQHGNKVTVGQSTGGFLNITSTPLFFDGSSKIPLDSPPSSALNPNLGSAISNVIFVLSSCGILFSIFCFILVLTYRKHEVFKVS
;
A
#
# COMPACT_ATOMS: atom_id res chain seq x y z
N MET A 1 27.32 36.62 53.73
CA MET A 1 27.47 37.84 54.55
C MET A 1 27.89 39.07 53.70
N VAL A 2 27.22 39.34 52.55
CA VAL A 2 27.35 40.61 51.77
C VAL A 2 26.01 41.02 51.10
N HIS A 3 24.88 40.37 51.39
CA HIS A 3 23.71 40.41 50.47
C HIS A 3 22.81 41.67 50.52
N GLU A 4 22.82 42.48 51.58
CA GLU A 4 21.95 43.67 51.64
C GLU A 4 22.68 45.01 51.52
N ARG A 5 23.95 45.09 51.93
CA ARG A 5 24.68 46.38 51.95
C ARG A 5 25.09 46.86 50.56
N THR A 6 25.38 45.99 49.60
CA THR A 6 25.88 46.37 48.27
C THR A 6 24.76 46.66 47.25
N ARG A 7 23.55 46.13 47.47
CA ARG A 7 22.41 46.25 46.54
C ARG A 7 21.95 47.69 46.32
N GLY A 8 22.18 48.58 47.29
CA GLY A 8 21.85 50.01 47.19
C GLY A 8 22.94 50.89 46.54
N PHE A 9 24.18 50.39 46.39
CA PHE A 9 25.31 51.18 45.86
C PHE A 9 25.76 50.75 44.45
N VAL A 10 25.28 49.61 43.95
CA VAL A 10 25.66 49.08 42.63
C VAL A 10 24.40 48.80 41.82
N GLN A 11 24.32 49.37 40.61
CA GLN A 11 23.21 49.13 39.69
C GLN A 11 23.49 47.86 38.87
N LEU A 12 22.88 46.74 39.29
CA LEU A 12 23.18 45.41 38.74
C LEU A 12 22.62 45.16 37.33
N ASP A 13 21.55 45.87 36.95
CA ASP A 13 20.96 45.83 35.60
C ASP A 13 21.37 47.07 34.76
N ALA A 14 22.42 47.79 35.16
CA ALA A 14 22.94 48.87 34.33
C ALA A 14 23.48 48.28 33.02
N VAL A 15 23.15 48.91 31.91
CA VAL A 15 23.62 48.49 30.59
C VAL A 15 24.62 49.49 30.03
N ASP A 16 25.52 49.02 29.18
CA ASP A 16 26.42 49.89 28.44
C ASP A 16 25.74 50.55 27.22
N ASN A 17 26.51 51.23 26.38
CA ASN A 17 25.97 51.90 25.20
C ASN A 17 25.37 50.93 24.17
N GLU A 18 25.64 49.62 24.24
CA GLU A 18 25.13 48.57 23.36
C GLU A 18 24.03 47.72 24.02
N ASP A 19 23.50 48.19 25.15
CA ASP A 19 22.51 47.51 25.99
C ASP A 19 23.04 46.21 26.64
N TRP A 20 24.36 46.06 26.80
CA TRP A 20 24.94 44.88 27.45
C TRP A 20 24.84 44.97 28.97
N SER A 21 24.25 43.95 29.60
CA SER A 21 24.20 43.81 31.05
C SER A 21 25.43 43.08 31.62
N PRO A 22 25.75 43.25 32.91
CA PRO A 22 26.81 42.50 33.57
C PRO A 22 26.63 40.98 33.45
N LEU A 23 25.38 40.49 33.40
CA LEU A 23 25.08 39.09 33.20
C LEU A 23 25.42 38.63 31.77
N MET A 24 25.15 39.44 30.74
CA MET A 24 25.54 39.12 29.36
C MET A 24 27.06 38.98 29.21
N TYR A 25 27.83 39.88 29.84
CA TYR A 25 29.29 39.74 29.88
C TYR A 25 29.73 38.45 30.58
N ALA A 26 29.15 38.14 31.74
CA ALA A 26 29.46 36.89 32.45
C ALA A 26 29.12 35.64 31.61
N SER A 27 28.00 35.66 30.88
CA SER A 27 27.54 34.57 30.02
C SER A 27 28.38 34.43 28.75
N CYS A 28 28.75 35.54 28.09
CA CYS A 28 29.59 35.53 26.89
C CYS A 28 31.00 35.00 27.16
N PHE A 29 31.55 35.23 28.36
CA PHE A 29 32.89 34.76 28.75
C PHE A 29 32.88 33.49 29.62
N GLY A 30 31.71 32.85 29.79
CA GLY A 30 31.58 31.59 30.53
C GLY A 30 31.93 31.68 32.02
N LYS A 31 31.79 32.86 32.65
CA LYS A 31 32.12 33.09 34.07
C LYS A 31 30.97 32.67 34.98
N SER A 32 30.74 31.36 35.05
CA SER A 32 29.64 30.72 35.79
C SER A 32 29.53 31.15 37.26
N SER A 33 30.65 31.33 37.97
CA SER A 33 30.65 31.79 39.37
C SER A 33 30.16 33.22 39.53
N VAL A 34 30.50 34.11 38.59
CA VAL A 34 30.04 35.51 38.57
C VAL A 34 28.57 35.58 38.17
N ALA A 35 28.17 34.82 37.14
CA ALA A 35 26.79 34.73 36.70
C ALA A 35 25.87 34.22 37.83
N ARG A 36 26.26 33.15 38.54
CA ARG A 36 25.50 32.65 39.69
C ARG A 36 25.32 33.71 40.77
N TYR A 37 26.40 34.41 41.12
CA TYR A 37 26.34 35.48 42.11
C TYR A 37 25.41 36.63 41.68
N LEU A 38 25.42 37.00 40.40
CA LEU A 38 24.49 38.00 39.86
C LEU A 38 23.03 37.51 39.88
N LEU A 39 22.79 36.26 39.49
CA LEU A 39 21.46 35.64 39.50
C LEU A 39 20.88 35.52 40.91
N ASP A 40 21.68 35.16 41.91
CA ASP A 40 21.30 35.14 43.33
C ASP A 40 20.86 36.54 43.84
N LEU A 41 21.33 37.62 43.21
CA LEU A 41 20.94 38.99 43.52
C LEU A 41 19.66 39.45 42.77
N GLY A 42 19.11 38.61 41.90
CA GLY A 42 17.85 38.82 41.18
C GLY A 42 17.95 39.76 39.99
N VAL A 43 19.05 39.71 39.23
CA VAL A 43 19.21 40.46 37.97
C VAL A 43 18.22 40.00 36.89
N LYS A 44 17.94 40.87 35.92
CA LYS A 44 17.06 40.55 34.78
C LYS A 44 17.70 39.55 33.83
N ILE A 45 17.38 38.26 34.01
CA ILE A 45 17.92 37.15 33.22
C ILE A 45 17.57 37.22 31.72
N ASN A 46 16.43 37.80 31.37
CA ASN A 46 15.91 37.86 30.01
C ASN A 46 16.09 39.24 29.35
N ALA A 47 16.99 40.08 29.85
CA ALA A 47 17.34 41.32 29.18
C ALA A 47 17.92 41.03 27.78
N GLN A 48 17.64 41.91 26.82
CA GLN A 48 18.13 41.82 25.44
C GLN A 48 19.05 43.00 25.14
N ASP A 49 20.15 42.76 24.42
CA ASP A 49 21.00 43.81 23.88
C ASP A 49 20.36 44.46 22.64
N LYS A 50 21.05 45.43 22.01
CA LYS A 50 20.55 46.10 20.80
C LYS A 50 20.26 45.18 19.61
N LEU A 51 20.85 43.99 19.57
CA LEU A 51 20.61 42.98 18.52
C LEU A 51 19.46 42.04 18.89
N GLY A 52 18.85 42.22 20.06
CA GLY A 52 17.81 41.34 20.60
C GLY A 52 18.39 40.09 21.25
N TRP A 53 19.68 40.03 21.57
CA TRP A 53 20.31 38.83 22.13
C TRP A 53 20.22 38.80 23.65
N THR A 54 19.87 37.63 24.20
CA THR A 54 19.84 37.39 25.65
C THR A 54 21.16 36.80 26.14
N CYS A 55 21.39 36.78 27.45
CA CYS A 55 22.57 36.13 28.02
C CYS A 55 22.63 34.61 27.69
N LEU A 56 21.47 33.97 27.48
CA LEU A 56 21.38 32.57 27.02
C LEU A 56 21.91 32.41 25.58
N MET A 57 21.54 33.30 24.66
CA MET A 57 22.06 33.30 23.28
C MET A 57 23.58 33.48 23.23
N TRP A 58 24.11 34.37 24.06
CA TRP A 58 25.55 34.58 24.21
C TRP A 58 26.26 33.35 24.78
N ALA A 59 25.66 32.64 25.75
CA ALA A 59 26.23 31.42 26.31
C ALA A 59 26.21 30.24 25.31
N VAL A 60 25.14 30.11 24.50
CA VAL A 60 25.02 29.07 23.47
C VAL A 60 26.00 29.29 22.32
N THR A 61 26.09 30.52 21.81
CA THR A 61 26.99 30.86 20.68
C THR A 61 28.47 30.63 21.02
N ASN A 62 28.85 30.76 22.30
CA ASN A 62 30.20 30.52 22.79
C ASN A 62 30.41 29.10 23.37
N ASP A 63 29.48 28.17 23.14
CA ASP A 63 29.57 26.76 23.54
C ASP A 63 29.77 26.53 25.06
N HIS A 64 29.29 27.44 25.91
CA HIS A 64 29.43 27.36 27.37
C HIS A 64 28.33 26.49 28.02
N CYS A 65 28.40 25.17 27.85
CA CYS A 65 27.39 24.21 28.33
C CYS A 65 27.00 24.39 29.82
N ASP A 66 27.99 24.52 30.71
CA ASP A 66 27.73 24.65 32.16
C ASP A 66 27.07 26.00 32.51
N MET A 67 27.31 27.04 31.72
CA MET A 67 26.63 28.34 31.85
C MET A 67 25.19 28.24 31.37
N VAL A 68 24.97 27.57 30.24
CA VAL A 68 23.63 27.36 29.67
C VAL A 68 22.76 26.58 30.65
N GLU A 69 23.25 25.46 31.18
CA GLU A 69 22.52 24.65 32.17
C GLU A 69 22.14 25.49 33.41
N MET A 70 23.08 26.28 33.93
CA MET A 70 22.81 27.20 35.04
C MET A 70 21.77 28.28 34.70
N LEU A 71 21.87 28.92 33.53
CA LEU A 71 20.89 29.95 33.13
C LEU A 71 19.48 29.34 33.03
N LEU A 72 19.38 28.10 32.57
CA LEU A 72 18.11 27.38 32.46
C LEU A 72 17.55 26.96 33.82
N GLU A 73 18.41 26.52 34.76
CA GLU A 73 18.02 26.29 36.16
C GLU A 73 17.41 27.55 36.81
N TYR A 74 17.88 28.74 36.42
CA TYR A 74 17.35 30.04 36.87
C TYR A 74 16.20 30.58 35.99
N ASN A 75 15.55 29.71 35.20
CA ASN A 75 14.41 30.02 34.34
C ASN A 75 14.67 31.06 33.24
N ALA A 76 15.84 31.04 32.61
CA ALA A 76 16.07 31.81 31.38
C ALA A 76 15.08 31.37 30.29
N SER A 77 14.48 32.33 29.58
CA SER A 77 13.48 32.05 28.55
C SER A 77 14.14 31.61 27.24
N PHE A 78 13.62 30.53 26.67
CA PHE A 78 13.98 30.03 25.34
C PHE A 78 13.23 30.72 24.19
N ASP A 79 12.08 31.31 24.47
CA ASP A 79 11.14 31.79 23.45
C ASP A 79 11.52 33.18 22.89
N ILE A 80 12.52 33.81 23.51
CA ILE A 80 12.99 35.11 23.08
C ILE A 80 13.79 34.95 21.79
N ILE A 81 13.44 35.77 20.79
CA ILE A 81 14.08 35.81 19.48
C ILE A 81 14.86 37.11 19.31
N SER A 82 15.98 37.03 18.59
CA SER A 82 16.76 38.21 18.18
C SER A 82 15.98 39.04 17.15
N LEU A 83 16.47 40.25 16.85
CA LEU A 83 15.91 41.08 15.77
C LEU A 83 15.96 40.40 14.40
N ASN A 84 16.86 39.42 14.22
CA ASN A 84 16.98 38.63 13.00
C ASN A 84 16.06 37.38 13.01
N GLY A 85 15.21 37.22 14.02
CA GLY A 85 14.30 36.09 14.16
C GLY A 85 14.96 34.80 14.62
N THR A 86 16.19 34.85 15.13
CA THR A 86 16.92 33.65 15.60
C THR A 86 16.70 33.44 17.10
N SER A 87 16.39 32.21 17.50
CA SER A 87 16.33 31.80 18.91
C SER A 87 17.70 31.33 19.41
N ALA A 88 17.83 31.12 20.73
CA ALA A 88 19.05 30.53 21.30
C ALA A 88 19.35 29.12 20.73
N TYR A 89 18.34 28.36 20.30
CA TYR A 89 18.52 27.04 19.70
C TYR A 89 19.10 27.10 18.29
N ASP A 90 18.70 28.10 17.49
CA ASP A 90 19.20 28.25 16.12
C ASP A 90 20.69 28.62 16.07
N LEU A 91 21.22 29.09 17.20
CA LEU A 91 22.63 29.48 17.39
C LEU A 91 23.50 28.31 17.87
N VAL A 92 22.93 27.12 18.10
CA VAL A 92 23.69 25.96 18.60
C VAL A 92 24.67 25.47 17.54
N ASN A 93 25.92 25.26 17.95
CA ASN A 93 26.90 24.58 17.14
C ASN A 93 26.55 23.07 17.03
N PRO A 94 26.19 22.55 15.85
CA PRO A 94 25.74 21.17 15.69
C PRO A 94 26.83 20.13 16.00
N ALA A 95 28.09 20.54 16.14
CA ALA A 95 29.18 19.66 16.58
C ALA A 95 29.24 19.44 18.11
N ASN A 96 28.46 20.21 18.90
CA ASN A 96 28.47 20.13 20.36
C ASN A 96 27.26 19.33 20.87
N ASP A 97 27.39 18.00 20.86
CA ASP A 97 26.34 17.05 21.27
C ASP A 97 25.82 17.32 22.69
N ARG A 98 26.70 17.79 23.60
CA ARG A 98 26.32 18.11 24.98
C ARG A 98 25.39 19.33 25.05
N MET A 99 25.66 20.37 24.26
CA MET A 99 24.79 21.55 24.17
C MET A 99 23.42 21.18 23.61
N MET A 100 23.39 20.40 22.52
CA MET A 100 22.16 19.90 21.91
C MET A 100 21.33 19.07 22.90
N HIS A 101 21.98 18.20 23.68
CA HIS A 101 21.32 17.41 24.70
C HIS A 101 20.75 18.28 25.83
N ILE A 102 21.51 19.24 26.36
CA ILE A 102 21.03 20.16 27.42
C ILE A 102 19.79 20.92 26.94
N LEU A 103 19.84 21.53 25.75
CA LEU A 103 18.68 22.26 25.23
C LEU A 103 17.49 21.35 24.92
N SER A 104 17.71 20.07 24.58
CA SER A 104 16.64 19.10 24.37
C SER A 104 15.87 18.74 25.64
N LEU A 105 16.54 18.76 26.80
CA LEU A 105 15.94 18.41 28.10
C LEU A 105 15.00 19.50 28.63
N TYR A 106 15.33 20.78 28.38
CA TYR A 106 14.60 21.92 28.92
C TYR A 106 13.57 22.52 27.96
N ARG A 107 13.34 21.89 26.81
CA ARG A 107 12.32 22.32 25.85
C ARG A 107 10.95 21.72 26.22
N PRO A 108 9.94 22.53 26.60
CA PRO A 108 8.57 22.13 26.32
C PRO A 108 8.44 22.13 24.81
N LEU A 109 8.15 20.96 24.21
CA LEU A 109 7.90 20.81 22.78
C LEU A 109 7.01 21.97 22.28
N PRO A 110 7.51 22.91 21.46
CA PRO A 110 6.63 23.76 20.71
C PRO A 110 5.99 22.82 19.71
N THR A 111 4.71 22.56 19.91
CA THR A 111 3.88 22.02 18.87
C THR A 111 4.05 22.94 17.67
N LYS A 112 4.78 22.51 16.65
CA LYS A 112 4.39 22.87 15.28
C LYS A 112 2.90 22.58 15.26
N ALA A 113 2.05 23.61 15.20
CA ALA A 113 0.62 23.42 15.07
C ALA A 113 0.44 22.48 13.87
N GLN A 114 0.16 21.22 14.16
CA GLN A 114 0.09 20.21 13.12
C GLN A 114 -1.11 20.60 12.28
N PHE A 115 -0.92 20.79 10.97
CA PHE A 115 -2.04 21.10 10.09
C PHE A 115 -3.08 19.98 10.23
N ILE A 116 -4.26 20.30 10.75
CA ILE A 116 -5.25 19.28 11.12
C ILE A 116 -6.15 19.08 9.92
N TRP A 117 -5.97 17.98 9.20
CA TRP A 117 -6.72 17.70 7.96
C TRP A 117 -8.19 17.36 8.21
N ASN A 118 -8.53 16.79 9.37
CA ASN A 118 -9.88 16.29 9.66
C ASN A 118 -10.89 17.36 10.11
N ARG A 119 -10.43 18.58 10.44
CA ARG A 119 -11.29 19.70 10.88
C ARG A 119 -10.67 21.03 10.50
N CYS A 120 -11.51 22.01 10.15
CA CYS A 120 -11.05 23.37 9.85
C CYS A 120 -10.90 24.17 11.15
N LEU A 121 -9.66 24.56 11.48
CA LEU A 121 -9.38 25.45 12.60
C LEU A 121 -9.30 26.92 12.14
N PRO A 122 -9.58 27.90 13.02
CA PRO A 122 -9.51 29.36 12.72
C PRO A 122 -8.20 29.82 12.05
N ASP A 123 -7.08 29.21 12.41
CA ASP A 123 -5.73 29.47 11.89
C ASP A 123 -5.42 28.75 10.56
N GLN A 124 -6.34 27.91 10.07
CA GLN A 124 -6.17 27.05 8.89
C GLN A 124 -7.25 27.30 7.82
N MET A 125 -7.69 28.55 7.69
CA MET A 125 -8.66 28.98 6.69
C MET A 125 -8.34 30.39 6.19
N PHE A 126 -8.72 30.70 4.94
CA PHE A 126 -8.62 32.05 4.40
C PHE A 126 -10.02 32.63 4.30
N VAL A 127 -10.37 33.54 5.21
CA VAL A 127 -11.70 34.12 5.32
C VAL A 127 -11.86 35.24 4.29
N PHE A 128 -12.93 35.17 3.50
CA PHE A 128 -13.26 36.20 2.51
C PHE A 128 -14.77 36.43 2.40
N SER A 129 -15.15 37.54 1.78
CA SER A 129 -16.54 37.84 1.41
C SER A 129 -16.77 37.64 -0.09
N ASP A 130 -18.01 37.37 -0.51
CA ASP A 130 -18.33 37.08 -1.93
C ASP A 130 -17.87 38.19 -2.89
N ASN A 131 -17.92 39.46 -2.45
CA ASN A 131 -17.47 40.62 -3.22
C ASN A 131 -15.94 40.67 -3.43
N GLN A 132 -15.17 39.89 -2.67
CA GLN A 132 -13.70 39.85 -2.73
C GLN A 132 -13.18 38.69 -3.58
N ILE A 133 -14.04 37.75 -4.03
CA ILE A 133 -13.64 36.58 -4.82
C ILE A 133 -12.85 37.00 -6.06
N ASP A 134 -13.37 37.93 -6.85
CA ASP A 134 -12.70 38.40 -8.07
C ASP A 134 -11.35 39.07 -7.77
N THR A 135 -11.26 39.81 -6.67
CA THR A 135 -10.01 40.49 -6.28
C THR A 135 -8.95 39.47 -5.84
N ILE A 136 -9.35 38.46 -5.06
CA ILE A 136 -8.47 37.39 -4.60
C ILE A 136 -7.98 36.58 -5.80
N LEU A 137 -8.89 36.13 -6.66
CA LEU A 137 -8.54 35.32 -7.83
C LEU A 137 -7.70 36.10 -8.85
N ASN A 138 -8.01 37.38 -9.10
CA ASN A 138 -7.17 38.19 -9.99
C ASN A 138 -5.76 38.41 -9.41
N THR A 139 -5.64 38.64 -8.09
CA THR A 139 -4.33 38.85 -7.45
C THR A 139 -3.50 37.56 -7.42
N THR A 140 -4.14 36.42 -7.16
CA THR A 140 -3.48 35.11 -7.00
C THR A 140 -3.18 34.40 -8.31
N ILE A 141 -4.08 34.52 -9.30
CA ILE A 141 -4.03 33.75 -10.55
C ILE A 141 -3.67 34.63 -11.75
N SER A 142 -4.15 35.88 -11.82
CA SER A 142 -4.01 36.69 -13.05
C SER A 142 -2.92 37.77 -12.99
N GLN A 143 -2.56 38.26 -11.81
CA GLN A 143 -1.62 39.38 -11.62
C GLN A 143 -0.26 38.95 -11.04
N PHE A 144 0.00 37.65 -10.97
CA PHE A 144 1.27 37.11 -10.50
C PHE A 144 2.40 37.44 -11.49
N LYS A 145 3.60 37.77 -10.96
CA LYS A 145 4.79 38.10 -11.76
C LYS A 145 5.76 36.91 -11.76
N LEU A 146 5.99 36.32 -12.92
CA LEU A 146 7.06 35.33 -13.13
C LEU A 146 8.31 35.99 -13.73
N PRO A 147 9.52 35.47 -13.45
CA PRO A 147 9.83 34.35 -12.54
C PRO A 147 9.81 34.74 -11.05
N ILE A 148 9.53 33.78 -10.17
CA ILE A 148 9.42 33.99 -8.72
C ILE A 148 10.80 34.19 -8.10
N LYS A 149 10.93 35.16 -7.17
CA LYS A 149 12.21 35.49 -6.52
C LYS A 149 12.60 34.51 -5.39
N SER A 150 11.61 33.93 -4.69
CA SER A 150 11.84 33.00 -3.58
C SER A 150 11.21 31.62 -3.81
N ARG A 151 11.96 30.55 -3.50
CA ARG A 151 11.50 29.15 -3.59
C ARG A 151 10.38 28.79 -2.61
N SER A 152 10.15 29.61 -1.58
CA SER A 152 9.05 29.43 -0.62
C SER A 152 7.70 29.87 -1.17
N GLU A 153 7.68 30.73 -2.19
CA GLU A 153 6.47 31.37 -2.72
C GLU A 153 5.79 30.56 -3.83
N VAL A 154 6.43 29.50 -4.31
CA VAL A 154 5.98 28.71 -5.47
C VAL A 154 4.54 28.19 -5.32
N HIS A 155 4.18 27.69 -4.14
CA HIS A 155 2.86 27.09 -3.88
C HIS A 155 1.85 28.05 -3.25
N VAL A 156 2.15 29.35 -3.20
CA VAL A 156 1.26 30.35 -2.59
C VAL A 156 -0.13 30.38 -3.23
N PRO A 157 -0.29 30.36 -4.57
CA PRO A 157 -1.61 30.27 -5.18
C PRO A 157 -2.38 29.02 -4.76
N ALA A 158 -1.73 27.85 -4.79
CA ALA A 158 -2.35 26.59 -4.36
C ALA A 158 -2.81 26.66 -2.89
N ASN A 159 -1.99 27.24 -2.01
CA ASN A 159 -2.33 27.43 -0.60
C ASN A 159 -3.54 28.35 -0.43
N ILE A 160 -3.58 29.50 -1.12
CA ILE A 160 -4.68 30.46 -0.98
C ILE A 160 -5.98 29.86 -1.53
N ILE A 161 -5.95 29.21 -2.70
CA ILE A 161 -7.12 28.54 -3.29
C ILE A 161 -7.64 27.45 -2.34
N PHE A 162 -6.75 26.62 -1.79
CA PHE A 162 -7.14 25.55 -0.87
C PHE A 162 -7.74 26.09 0.44
N LEU A 163 -7.09 27.05 1.10
CA LEU A 163 -7.57 27.64 2.35
C LEU A 163 -8.89 28.40 2.17
N SER A 164 -9.09 29.02 1.00
CA SER A 164 -10.34 29.67 0.63
C SER A 164 -11.45 28.65 0.38
N ALA A 165 -11.16 27.56 -0.35
CA ALA A 165 -12.10 26.46 -0.54
C ALA A 165 -12.51 25.81 0.78
N ARG A 166 -11.57 25.70 1.73
CA ARG A 166 -11.80 25.19 3.08
C ARG A 166 -12.75 26.09 3.87
N TYR A 167 -12.53 27.41 3.87
CA TYR A 167 -13.45 28.37 4.48
C TYR A 167 -14.85 28.30 3.85
N ALA A 168 -14.94 28.31 2.51
CA ALA A 168 -16.19 28.27 1.78
C ALA A 168 -17.00 27.00 2.08
N HIS A 169 -16.33 25.86 2.24
CA HIS A 169 -16.98 24.59 2.56
C HIS A 169 -17.46 24.50 4.02
N TYR A 170 -16.63 24.88 4.99
CA TYR A 170 -16.92 24.66 6.41
C TYR A 170 -17.78 25.76 7.06
N TYR A 171 -17.71 27.00 6.57
CA TYR A 171 -18.32 28.16 7.22
C TYR A 171 -19.31 28.95 6.35
N THR A 172 -19.47 28.56 5.08
CA THR A 172 -20.39 29.23 4.12
C THR A 172 -21.44 28.26 3.59
N THR A 173 -22.22 28.65 2.59
CA THR A 173 -23.25 27.83 1.94
C THR A 173 -22.63 26.74 1.05
N LYS A 174 -23.39 25.65 0.81
CA LYS A 174 -22.93 24.50 -0.02
C LYS A 174 -22.52 24.89 -1.44
N GLU A 175 -23.07 25.97 -1.98
CA GLU A 175 -22.83 26.46 -3.34
C GLU A 175 -21.62 27.39 -3.46
N ALA A 176 -21.18 28.01 -2.34
CA ALA A 176 -20.09 28.99 -2.35
C ALA A 176 -18.74 28.37 -2.72
N MET A 177 -18.46 27.14 -2.25
CA MET A 177 -17.25 26.40 -2.59
C MET A 177 -17.20 26.06 -4.08
N ASP A 178 -18.30 25.54 -4.63
CA ASP A 178 -18.39 25.20 -6.05
C ASP A 178 -18.26 26.44 -6.93
N HIS A 179 -18.91 27.54 -6.57
CA HIS A 179 -18.78 28.81 -7.29
C HIS A 179 -17.33 29.33 -7.27
N PHE A 180 -16.67 29.32 -6.11
CA PHE A 180 -15.28 29.77 -5.96
C PHE A 180 -14.30 28.90 -6.76
N LEU A 181 -14.39 27.57 -6.63
CA LEU A 181 -13.48 26.66 -7.32
C LEU A 181 -13.68 26.70 -8.85
N ASN A 182 -14.91 26.76 -9.35
CA ASN A 182 -15.16 26.89 -10.79
C ASN A 182 -14.55 28.18 -11.35
N GLN A 183 -14.71 29.31 -10.65
CA GLN A 183 -14.10 30.57 -11.06
C GLN A 183 -12.57 30.55 -11.01
N ALA A 184 -11.98 29.89 -10.01
CA ALA A 184 -10.53 29.75 -9.88
C ALA A 184 -9.94 28.88 -11.01
N LEU A 185 -10.58 27.75 -11.31
CA LEU A 185 -10.13 26.84 -12.36
C LEU A 185 -10.30 27.43 -13.75
N GLN A 186 -11.43 28.10 -14.03
CA GLN A 186 -11.64 28.80 -15.30
C GLN A 186 -10.56 29.86 -15.55
N ARG A 187 -10.25 30.70 -14.56
CA ARG A 187 -9.17 31.71 -14.69
C ARG A 187 -7.79 31.06 -14.88
N THR A 188 -7.54 29.92 -14.23
CA THR A 188 -6.29 29.19 -14.39
C THR A 188 -6.18 28.64 -15.82
N GLN A 189 -7.28 28.11 -16.37
CA GLN A 189 -7.37 27.67 -17.75
C GLN A 189 -7.10 28.81 -18.73
N ASP A 190 -7.73 29.98 -18.52
CA ASP A 190 -7.52 31.16 -19.37
C ASP A 190 -6.04 31.60 -19.38
N VAL A 191 -5.35 31.53 -18.23
CA VAL A 191 -3.92 31.84 -18.12
C VAL A 191 -3.05 30.82 -18.87
N ILE A 192 -3.33 29.52 -18.73
CA ILE A 192 -2.60 28.46 -19.44
C ILE A 192 -2.77 28.62 -20.96
N GLN A 193 -3.99 28.88 -21.43
CA GLN A 193 -4.30 29.06 -22.84
C GLN A 193 -3.68 30.33 -23.43
N ALA A 194 -3.59 31.42 -22.64
CA ALA A 194 -2.90 32.63 -23.05
C ALA A 194 -1.37 32.48 -23.16
N HIS A 195 -0.78 31.52 -22.42
CA HIS A 195 0.68 31.37 -22.27
C HIS A 195 1.19 29.97 -22.68
N THR A 196 0.62 29.38 -23.74
CA THR A 196 0.99 28.03 -24.24
C THR A 196 2.45 27.88 -24.68
N GLN A 197 3.18 28.97 -24.89
CA GLN A 197 4.59 28.99 -25.31
C GLN A 197 5.57 29.40 -24.19
N ASP A 198 5.07 29.70 -22.97
CA ASP A 198 5.91 30.09 -21.85
C ASP A 198 6.13 28.92 -20.88
N VAL A 199 7.31 28.32 -20.97
CA VAL A 199 7.72 27.19 -20.13
C VAL A 199 7.67 27.53 -18.64
N HIS A 200 7.93 28.79 -18.25
CA HIS A 200 7.88 29.18 -16.84
C HIS A 200 6.44 29.18 -16.31
N THR A 201 5.50 29.74 -17.06
CA THR A 201 4.07 29.76 -16.72
C THR A 201 3.50 28.34 -16.65
N LEU A 202 3.83 27.49 -17.62
CA LEU A 202 3.36 26.12 -17.66
C LEU A 202 3.92 25.27 -16.50
N ALA A 203 5.23 25.34 -16.23
CA ALA A 203 5.85 24.63 -15.11
C ALA A 203 5.32 25.09 -13.75
N PHE A 204 5.09 26.39 -13.60
CA PHE A 204 4.51 26.99 -12.39
C PHE A 204 3.09 26.46 -12.10
N TRP A 205 2.23 26.40 -13.12
CA TRP A 205 0.87 25.89 -12.97
C TRP A 205 0.80 24.38 -12.81
N ILE A 206 1.66 23.61 -13.48
CA ILE A 206 1.78 22.15 -13.23
C ILE A 206 2.09 21.89 -11.75
N SER A 207 3.02 22.65 -11.16
CA SER A 207 3.39 22.54 -9.74
C SER A 207 2.24 22.94 -8.80
N ASN A 208 1.60 24.09 -9.04
CA ASN A 208 0.51 24.58 -8.19
C ASN A 208 -0.75 23.70 -8.27
N LEU A 209 -1.14 23.25 -9.47
CA LEU A 209 -2.29 22.37 -9.65
C LEU A 209 -2.03 20.98 -9.04
N SER A 210 -0.83 20.44 -9.18
CA SER A 210 -0.45 19.17 -8.53
C SER A 210 -0.51 19.29 -7.00
N GLN A 211 -0.05 20.41 -6.45
CA GLN A 211 -0.10 20.67 -5.01
C GLN A 211 -1.53 20.88 -4.50
N LEU A 212 -2.35 21.63 -5.25
CA LEU A 212 -3.77 21.84 -4.94
C LEU A 212 -4.54 20.50 -4.95
N LEU A 213 -4.30 19.66 -5.95
CA LEU A 213 -4.88 18.32 -6.04
C LEU A 213 -4.47 17.45 -4.83
N CYS A 214 -3.21 17.53 -4.40
CA CYS A 214 -2.73 16.85 -3.20
C CYS A 214 -3.47 17.32 -1.94
N TYR A 215 -3.69 18.63 -1.78
CA TYR A 215 -4.41 19.17 -0.62
C TYR A 215 -5.88 18.79 -0.59
N LEU A 216 -6.57 18.86 -1.73
CA LEU A 216 -7.97 18.46 -1.84
C LEU A 216 -8.17 16.97 -1.56
N LYS A 217 -7.20 16.11 -1.93
CA LYS A 217 -7.24 14.68 -1.64
C LYS A 217 -6.93 14.33 -0.19
N LYS A 218 -6.21 15.20 0.53
CA LYS A 218 -5.81 14.98 1.93
C LYS A 218 -6.88 15.37 2.95
N ASP A 219 -7.72 16.35 2.65
CA ASP A 219 -8.83 16.75 3.53
C ASP A 219 -10.04 15.84 3.27
N SER A 220 -10.46 15.07 4.28
CA SER A 220 -11.46 14.00 4.14
C SER A 220 -12.85 14.50 3.74
N GLN A 221 -13.21 15.74 4.08
CA GLN A 221 -14.51 16.33 3.72
C GLN A 221 -14.46 16.94 2.32
N LEU A 222 -13.36 17.62 1.98
CA LEU A 222 -13.18 18.20 0.65
C LEU A 222 -12.96 17.13 -0.42
N LEU A 223 -12.36 15.97 -0.09
CA LEU A 223 -12.15 14.86 -1.02
C LEU A 223 -13.46 14.42 -1.70
N ILE A 224 -14.53 14.28 -0.93
CA ILE A 224 -15.84 13.82 -1.44
C ILE A 224 -16.54 14.93 -2.22
N LYS A 225 -16.45 16.17 -1.72
CA LYS A 225 -17.20 17.32 -2.28
C LYS A 225 -16.56 17.92 -3.51
N SER A 226 -15.24 17.91 -3.62
CA SER A 226 -14.52 18.50 -4.75
C SER A 226 -14.30 17.53 -5.92
N GLY A 227 -14.90 16.34 -5.92
CA GLY A 227 -14.64 15.29 -6.92
C GLY A 227 -14.72 15.76 -8.38
N LYS A 228 -15.73 16.57 -8.73
CA LYS A 228 -15.85 17.19 -10.08
C LYS A 228 -14.68 18.12 -10.42
N HIS A 229 -14.27 18.95 -9.45
CA HIS A 229 -13.16 19.88 -9.59
C HIS A 229 -11.80 19.14 -9.66
N GLN A 230 -11.64 18.00 -8.98
CA GLN A 230 -10.41 17.19 -9.04
C GLN A 230 -10.17 16.61 -10.44
N ILE A 231 -11.23 16.19 -11.13
CA ILE A 231 -11.17 15.74 -12.52
C ILE A 231 -10.70 16.90 -13.40
N HIS A 232 -11.33 18.08 -13.26
CA HIS A 232 -10.97 19.25 -14.05
C HIS A 232 -9.53 19.76 -13.78
N ILE A 233 -9.06 19.72 -12.53
CA ILE A 233 -7.65 20.00 -12.20
C ILE A 233 -6.72 19.01 -12.92
N THR A 234 -7.09 17.74 -13.01
CA THR A 234 -6.29 16.72 -13.71
C THR A 234 -6.24 16.99 -15.22
N GLU A 235 -7.36 17.40 -15.82
CA GLU A 235 -7.42 17.83 -17.21
C GLU A 235 -6.49 19.04 -17.47
N LEU A 236 -6.52 20.06 -16.60
CA LEU A 236 -5.66 21.24 -16.72
C LEU A 236 -4.16 20.92 -16.55
N ILE A 237 -3.81 19.98 -15.67
CA ILE A 237 -2.42 19.48 -15.55
C ILE A 237 -2.00 18.82 -16.86
N SER A 238 -2.88 18.00 -17.46
CA SER A 238 -2.61 17.35 -18.75
C SER A 238 -2.49 18.37 -19.89
N GLU A 239 -3.36 19.38 -19.95
CA GLU A 239 -3.33 20.46 -20.95
C GLU A 239 -2.01 21.23 -20.86
N ALA A 240 -1.63 21.69 -19.66
CA ALA A 240 -0.38 22.40 -19.43
C ALA A 240 0.85 21.54 -19.76
N TYR A 241 0.81 20.24 -19.41
CA TYR A 241 1.86 19.28 -19.76
C TYR A 241 2.01 19.13 -21.28
N THR A 242 0.91 18.94 -22.00
CA THR A 242 0.94 18.80 -23.46
C THR A 242 1.46 20.07 -24.13
N CYS A 243 1.04 21.25 -23.69
CA CYS A 243 1.57 22.52 -24.19
C CYS A 243 3.09 22.65 -23.94
N LEU A 244 3.55 22.27 -22.74
CA LEU A 244 4.98 22.34 -22.37
C LEU A 244 5.82 21.42 -23.27
N VAL A 245 5.36 20.19 -23.49
CA VAL A 245 6.05 19.23 -24.36
C VAL A 245 6.04 19.71 -25.81
N GLN A 246 4.90 20.16 -26.34
CA GLN A 246 4.79 20.63 -27.72
C GLN A 246 5.67 21.87 -28.00
N ASP A 247 5.72 22.82 -27.07
CA ASP A 247 6.60 23.99 -27.20
C ASP A 247 8.08 23.58 -27.13
N SER A 248 8.43 22.70 -26.20
CA SER A 248 9.80 22.17 -26.06
C SER A 248 10.24 21.39 -27.30
N GLN A 249 9.35 20.57 -27.89
CA GLN A 249 9.58 19.87 -29.15
C GLN A 249 9.78 20.85 -30.31
N ARG A 250 8.95 21.89 -30.43
CA ARG A 250 9.08 22.93 -31.46
C ARG A 250 10.41 23.67 -31.36
N ARG A 251 10.84 24.04 -30.15
CA ARG A 251 12.16 24.68 -29.92
C ARG A 251 13.30 23.75 -30.30
N LEU A 252 13.19 22.48 -29.93
CA LEU A 252 14.19 21.46 -30.26
C LEU A 252 14.28 21.23 -31.78
N ASP A 253 13.13 21.19 -32.46
CA ASP A 253 13.02 21.00 -33.91
C ASP A 253 13.79 22.07 -34.71
N HIS A 254 13.69 23.33 -34.28
CA HIS A 254 14.37 24.47 -34.90
C HIS A 254 15.91 24.43 -34.76
N ILE A 255 16.43 23.82 -33.70
CA ILE A 255 17.89 23.75 -33.45
C ILE A 255 18.50 22.44 -33.92
N LEU A 256 17.71 21.38 -34.09
CA LEU A 256 18.19 20.01 -34.27
C LEU A 256 19.04 19.82 -35.54
N GLU A 257 18.59 20.30 -36.70
CA GLU A 257 19.34 20.15 -37.95
C GLU A 257 20.64 20.98 -37.98
N PRO A 258 20.63 22.30 -37.66
CA PRO A 258 21.86 23.09 -37.59
C PRO A 258 22.87 22.55 -36.56
N ALA A 259 22.41 22.14 -35.37
CA ALA A 259 23.28 21.75 -34.27
C ALA A 259 23.82 20.32 -34.38
N MET A 260 23.03 19.38 -34.93
CA MET A 260 23.39 17.95 -34.93
C MET A 260 23.85 17.44 -36.30
N LEU A 261 23.26 17.92 -37.39
CA LEU A 261 23.50 17.38 -38.74
C LEU A 261 24.45 18.24 -39.59
N ASP A 262 24.32 19.56 -39.53
CA ASP A 262 25.16 20.48 -40.31
C ASP A 262 26.41 20.96 -39.57
N PHE A 263 26.47 20.83 -38.23
CA PHE A 263 27.62 21.23 -37.42
C PHE A 263 28.85 20.35 -37.70
N GLU A 264 29.97 21.00 -38.08
CA GLU A 264 31.24 20.36 -38.41
C GLU A 264 32.24 20.56 -37.24
N PRO A 265 32.45 19.56 -36.36
CA PRO A 265 33.38 19.68 -35.22
C PRO A 265 34.87 19.69 -35.62
N LEU A 266 35.20 19.39 -36.88
CA LEU A 266 36.57 19.38 -37.42
C LEU A 266 36.66 20.37 -38.58
N GLU A 267 37.34 21.51 -38.38
CA GLU A 267 37.58 22.49 -39.44
C GLU A 267 38.65 22.00 -40.43
N GLY A 268 38.35 22.01 -41.74
CA GLY A 268 39.35 21.89 -42.82
C GLY A 268 39.36 20.62 -43.66
N ILE A 269 38.39 19.70 -43.50
CA ILE A 269 38.28 18.51 -44.36
C ILE A 269 37.35 18.82 -45.56
N ASP A 270 37.93 19.12 -46.71
CA ASP A 270 37.19 19.36 -47.96
C ASP A 270 36.81 18.00 -48.60
N ILE A 271 35.61 17.51 -48.31
CA ILE A 271 35.15 16.17 -48.74
C ILE A 271 34.79 16.21 -50.23
N GLN A 272 35.59 15.52 -51.06
CA GLN A 272 35.32 15.33 -52.48
C GLN A 272 34.56 14.01 -52.70
N PHE A 273 33.45 14.05 -53.44
CA PHE A 273 32.67 12.88 -53.81
C PHE A 273 33.08 12.37 -55.20
N ALA A 274 33.05 11.05 -55.40
CA ALA A 274 33.55 10.40 -56.61
C ALA A 274 32.89 10.83 -57.95
N HIS A 275 31.77 11.57 -57.90
CA HIS A 275 30.99 12.00 -59.09
C HIS A 275 30.73 13.52 -59.20
N ASP A 276 31.27 14.36 -58.32
CA ASP A 276 30.98 15.80 -58.31
C ASP A 276 32.14 16.62 -58.92
N TRP A 277 32.17 16.78 -60.25
CA TRP A 277 33.09 17.71 -60.95
C TRP A 277 32.52 19.12 -61.20
N GLN A 278 31.31 19.41 -60.71
CA GLN A 278 30.66 20.70 -60.93
C GLN A 278 30.16 21.32 -59.62
N ARG A 279 31.03 22.05 -58.91
CA ARG A 279 30.67 23.18 -58.03
C ARG A 279 31.93 23.93 -57.56
N PHE A 280 32.48 24.75 -58.47
CA PHE A 280 33.59 25.68 -58.21
C PHE A 280 33.12 27.11 -57.83
N PHE A 281 31.92 27.27 -57.25
CA PHE A 281 31.43 28.59 -56.82
C PHE A 281 31.05 28.62 -55.33
N ARG A 282 31.96 29.23 -54.56
CA ARG A 282 31.82 29.97 -53.28
C ARG A 282 30.71 29.57 -52.30
N ARG A 283 31.17 29.13 -51.12
CA ARG A 283 30.57 29.42 -49.80
C ARG A 283 30.44 30.94 -49.60
N SER A 284 29.26 31.39 -49.19
CA SER A 284 29.12 32.59 -48.36
C SER A 284 27.75 32.62 -47.70
N SER A 285 27.70 32.28 -46.41
CA SER A 285 26.89 33.00 -45.43
C SER A 285 27.31 32.56 -44.04
N VAL A 286 27.89 33.49 -43.29
CA VAL A 286 28.07 33.42 -41.85
C VAL A 286 26.67 33.40 -41.23
N SER A 287 26.26 32.27 -40.68
CA SER A 287 25.08 32.16 -39.81
C SER A 287 25.55 31.69 -38.45
N LEU A 288 25.14 32.39 -37.38
CA LEU A 288 25.51 32.08 -35.99
C LEU A 288 25.53 30.57 -35.76
N GLU A 289 26.71 30.02 -35.50
CA GLU A 289 26.94 28.58 -35.47
C GLU A 289 26.25 27.95 -34.26
N LEU A 290 25.09 27.33 -34.49
CA LEU A 290 24.42 26.46 -33.53
C LEU A 290 25.25 25.17 -33.41
N SER A 291 25.66 24.84 -32.19
CA SER A 291 26.45 23.66 -31.84
C SER A 291 25.61 22.63 -31.07
N PRO A 292 26.09 21.37 -30.91
CA PRO A 292 25.44 20.36 -30.07
C PRO A 292 25.20 20.82 -28.62
N SER A 293 26.05 21.73 -28.10
CA SER A 293 25.83 22.34 -26.79
C SER A 293 24.58 23.22 -26.72
N SER A 294 24.09 23.73 -27.84
CA SER A 294 22.82 24.47 -27.89
C SER A 294 21.63 23.58 -27.53
N VAL A 295 21.67 22.29 -27.93
CA VAL A 295 20.66 21.29 -27.55
C VAL A 295 20.76 20.98 -26.05
N THR A 296 21.97 20.75 -25.53
CA THR A 296 22.15 20.49 -24.08
C THR A 296 21.78 21.70 -23.23
N HIS A 297 22.06 22.92 -23.68
CA HIS A 297 21.65 24.15 -23.01
C HIS A 297 20.13 24.30 -22.98
N LEU A 298 19.42 23.99 -24.06
CA LEU A 298 17.95 24.01 -24.08
C LEU A 298 17.37 22.98 -23.10
N LEU A 299 17.86 21.74 -23.13
CA LEU A 299 17.41 20.68 -22.21
C LEU A 299 17.74 21.01 -20.75
N THR A 300 18.93 21.55 -20.48
CA THR A 300 19.33 22.02 -19.13
C THR A 300 18.46 23.17 -18.67
N SER A 301 18.09 24.09 -19.56
CA SER A 301 17.21 25.21 -19.23
C SER A 301 15.81 24.72 -18.87
N ILE A 302 15.24 23.79 -19.65
CA ILE A 302 13.92 23.20 -19.35
C ILE A 302 13.96 22.43 -18.02
N LEU A 303 14.99 21.61 -17.81
CA LEU A 303 15.19 20.87 -16.57
C LEU A 303 15.31 21.81 -15.35
N TYR A 304 16.10 22.87 -15.48
CA TYR A 304 16.26 23.88 -14.44
C TYR A 304 14.94 24.57 -14.12
N VAL A 305 14.14 24.92 -15.13
CA VAL A 305 12.83 25.54 -14.94
C VAL A 305 11.89 24.61 -14.15
N LEU A 306 11.78 23.34 -14.56
CA LEU A 306 10.96 22.34 -13.87
C LEU A 306 11.41 22.13 -12.41
N GLN A 307 12.71 22.05 -12.15
CA GLN A 307 13.27 21.94 -10.81
C GLN A 307 13.06 23.21 -9.96
N SER A 308 13.21 24.39 -10.56
CA SER A 308 13.06 25.68 -9.88
C SER A 308 11.65 25.89 -9.33
N TYR A 309 10.65 25.40 -10.07
CA TYR A 309 9.24 25.42 -9.66
C TYR A 309 8.80 24.15 -8.91
N LYS A 310 9.74 23.27 -8.51
CA LYS A 310 9.44 22.04 -7.75
C LYS A 310 8.39 21.13 -8.42
N VAL A 311 8.42 21.03 -9.75
CA VAL A 311 7.59 20.05 -10.46
C VAL A 311 8.00 18.64 -10.01
N HIS A 312 7.03 17.75 -9.82
CA HIS A 312 7.29 16.39 -9.35
C HIS A 312 8.30 15.66 -10.25
N GLN A 313 9.18 14.85 -9.65
CA GLN A 313 10.27 14.18 -10.37
C GLN A 313 9.73 13.25 -11.47
N THR A 314 8.63 12.55 -11.23
CA THR A 314 7.99 11.69 -12.25
C THR A 314 7.56 12.46 -13.50
N ILE A 315 6.92 13.63 -13.34
CA ILE A 315 6.51 14.47 -14.46
C ILE A 315 7.74 14.98 -15.20
N THR A 316 8.78 15.37 -14.46
CA THR A 316 10.06 15.82 -15.03
C THR A 316 10.72 14.72 -15.87
N THR A 317 10.82 13.49 -15.35
CA THR A 317 11.34 12.32 -16.06
C THR A 317 10.52 12.02 -17.31
N GLN A 318 9.19 12.12 -17.23
CA GLN A 318 8.29 11.87 -18.36
C GLN A 318 8.40 12.94 -19.47
N VAL A 319 8.57 14.22 -19.10
CA VAL A 319 8.85 15.29 -20.08
C VAL A 319 10.15 14.98 -20.81
N LEU A 320 11.23 14.69 -20.07
CA LEU A 320 12.54 14.42 -20.66
C LEU A 320 12.51 13.17 -21.55
N SER A 321 11.86 12.08 -21.14
CA SER A 321 11.76 10.87 -21.94
C SER A 321 11.04 11.13 -23.27
N GLN A 322 9.96 11.93 -23.27
CA GLN A 322 9.27 12.31 -24.50
C GLN A 322 10.12 13.19 -25.42
N LEU A 323 10.90 14.11 -24.85
CA LEU A 323 11.82 14.95 -25.62
C LEU A 323 12.96 14.13 -26.24
N PHE A 324 13.56 13.20 -25.50
CA PHE A 324 14.61 12.32 -26.02
C PHE A 324 14.10 11.35 -27.09
N TYR A 325 12.89 10.84 -26.90
CA TYR A 325 12.25 10.00 -27.90
C TYR A 325 11.97 10.79 -29.19
N PHE A 326 11.36 11.99 -29.09
CA PHE A 326 11.16 12.88 -30.23
C PHE A 326 12.47 13.22 -30.93
N PHE A 327 13.51 13.59 -30.17
CA PHE A 327 14.85 13.88 -30.68
C PHE A 327 15.44 12.72 -31.49
N SER A 328 15.35 11.50 -30.96
CA SER A 328 15.86 10.29 -31.61
C SER A 328 15.11 9.98 -32.90
N CYS A 329 13.77 10.00 -32.88
CA CYS A 329 12.94 9.78 -34.06
C CYS A 329 13.23 10.81 -35.16
N GLU A 330 13.32 12.09 -34.80
CA GLU A 330 13.52 13.17 -35.76
C GLU A 330 14.93 13.11 -36.39
N LEU A 331 15.97 12.85 -35.59
CA LEU A 331 17.31 12.62 -36.11
C LEU A 331 17.36 11.42 -37.06
N PHE A 332 16.79 10.29 -36.63
CA PHE A 332 16.77 9.08 -37.45
C PHE A 332 16.11 9.32 -38.81
N ASN A 333 14.93 9.94 -38.79
CA ASN A 333 14.14 10.20 -39.98
C ASN A 333 14.84 11.20 -40.91
N ARG A 334 15.43 12.28 -40.38
CA ARG A 334 16.17 13.27 -41.19
C ARG A 334 17.40 12.68 -41.88
N ILE A 335 18.16 11.82 -41.20
CA ILE A 335 19.33 11.14 -41.78
C ILE A 335 18.89 10.17 -42.88
N LEU A 336 17.87 9.34 -42.63
CA LEU A 336 17.40 8.33 -43.59
C LEU A 336 16.76 8.93 -44.86
N ILE A 337 16.10 10.09 -44.73
CA ILE A 337 15.45 10.77 -45.85
C ILE A 337 16.48 11.47 -46.75
N ASN A 338 17.46 12.15 -46.16
CA ASN A 338 18.38 13.02 -46.88
C ASN A 338 19.68 12.30 -47.27
N LYS A 339 19.83 11.98 -48.56
CA LYS A 339 21.02 11.32 -49.13
C LYS A 339 22.34 12.07 -48.86
N ARG A 340 22.30 13.37 -48.54
CA ARG A 340 23.48 14.19 -48.19
C ARG A 340 24.19 13.66 -46.94
N PHE A 341 23.47 13.04 -46.00
CA PHE A 341 24.03 12.56 -44.73
C PHE A 341 24.46 11.09 -44.79
N LEU A 342 24.16 10.37 -45.88
CA LEU A 342 24.48 8.95 -46.06
C LEU A 342 25.90 8.75 -46.60
N CYS A 343 26.92 9.21 -45.86
CA CYS A 343 28.32 8.95 -46.15
C CYS A 343 29.15 8.84 -44.87
N ARG A 344 30.32 8.20 -44.95
CA ARG A 344 31.17 7.90 -43.80
C ARG A 344 31.59 9.13 -42.99
N SER A 345 32.08 10.18 -43.65
CA SER A 345 32.55 11.41 -42.97
C SER A 345 31.42 12.11 -42.22
N ARG A 346 30.23 12.22 -42.83
CA ARG A 346 29.04 12.81 -42.18
C ARG A 346 28.55 11.92 -41.04
N ALA A 347 28.54 10.60 -41.20
CA ALA A 347 28.21 9.67 -40.13
C ALA A 347 29.18 9.79 -38.93
N LEU A 348 30.47 10.00 -39.19
CA LEU A 348 31.48 10.24 -38.14
C LEU A 348 31.23 11.59 -37.43
N GLN A 349 30.95 12.66 -38.17
CA GLN A 349 30.61 13.98 -37.61
C GLN A 349 29.35 13.92 -36.73
N ILE A 350 28.26 13.31 -37.23
CA ILE A 350 27.01 13.16 -36.48
C ILE A 350 27.24 12.31 -35.22
N ARG A 351 28.09 11.27 -35.28
CA ARG A 351 28.44 10.47 -34.09
C ARG A 351 29.16 11.26 -33.01
N MET A 352 30.07 12.16 -33.40
CA MET A 352 30.77 13.07 -32.48
C MET A 352 29.82 14.11 -31.87
N ASN A 353 28.85 14.60 -32.65
CA ASN A 353 27.82 15.50 -32.13
C ASN A 353 26.90 14.77 -31.12
N LEU A 354 26.53 13.52 -31.42
CA LEU A 354 25.70 12.69 -30.55
C LEU A 354 26.39 12.33 -29.23
N SER A 355 27.72 12.14 -29.21
CA SER A 355 28.43 11.81 -27.97
C SER A 355 28.42 12.95 -26.95
N VAL A 356 28.28 14.21 -27.39
CA VAL A 356 28.06 15.36 -26.50
C VAL A 356 26.72 15.24 -25.75
N ILE A 357 25.69 14.68 -26.40
CA ILE A 357 24.38 14.42 -25.80
C ILE A 357 24.43 13.21 -24.86
N GLU A 358 25.08 12.11 -25.27
CA GLU A 358 25.32 10.93 -24.41
C GLU A 358 26.09 11.31 -23.14
N GLU A 359 27.11 12.16 -23.25
CA GLU A 359 27.87 12.68 -22.12
C GLU A 359 26.99 13.52 -21.19
N TRP A 360 26.13 14.38 -21.73
CA TRP A 360 25.18 15.16 -20.92
C TRP A 360 24.19 14.26 -20.17
N ILE A 361 23.67 13.20 -20.80
CA ILE A 361 22.76 12.23 -20.17
C ILE A 361 23.44 11.55 -18.97
N ARG A 362 24.70 11.15 -19.13
CA ARG A 362 25.51 10.55 -18.05
C ARG A 362 25.77 11.52 -16.91
N GLN A 363 26.09 12.77 -17.22
CA GLN A 363 26.33 13.81 -16.22
C GLN A 363 25.08 14.12 -15.38
N GLN A 364 23.88 14.01 -15.96
CA GLN A 364 22.61 14.20 -15.26
C GLN A 364 22.09 12.91 -14.57
N ALA A 365 22.81 11.78 -14.68
CA ALA A 365 22.43 10.47 -14.14
C ALA A 365 21.02 9.99 -14.58
N LEU A 366 20.66 10.23 -15.84
CA LEU A 366 19.35 9.90 -16.39
C LEU A 366 19.37 8.58 -17.20
N PRO A 367 18.39 7.67 -17.06
CA PRO A 367 18.37 6.36 -17.72
C PRO A 367 17.85 6.42 -19.17
N PHE A 368 18.34 7.37 -19.97
CA PHE A 368 17.80 7.66 -21.32
C PHE A 368 18.71 7.26 -22.48
N GLU A 369 19.84 6.58 -22.21
CA GLU A 369 20.79 6.16 -23.24
C GLU A 369 20.15 5.21 -24.28
N SER A 370 19.19 4.38 -23.86
CA SER A 370 18.51 3.41 -24.73
C SER A 370 17.69 4.04 -25.86
N PHE A 371 17.25 5.30 -25.72
CA PHE A 371 16.48 5.98 -26.76
C PHE A 371 17.32 6.35 -27.98
N LEU A 372 18.64 6.53 -27.82
CA LEU A 372 19.54 6.94 -28.91
C LEU A 372 20.08 5.73 -29.71
N THR A 373 19.93 4.51 -29.18
CA THR A 373 20.45 3.27 -29.77
C THR A 373 20.08 3.07 -31.25
N PRO A 374 18.84 3.31 -31.72
CA PRO A 374 18.49 3.17 -33.14
C PRO A 374 19.29 4.10 -34.06
N VAL A 375 19.50 5.35 -33.64
CA VAL A 375 20.29 6.35 -34.38
C VAL A 375 21.77 5.95 -34.36
N VAL A 376 22.27 5.47 -33.21
CA VAL A 376 23.65 4.99 -33.07
C VAL A 376 23.92 3.80 -33.99
N GLN A 377 23.04 2.78 -34.03
CA GLN A 377 23.19 1.62 -34.91
C GLN A 377 23.18 2.02 -36.38
N MET A 378 22.28 2.92 -36.79
CA MET A 378 22.24 3.44 -38.17
C MET A 378 23.54 4.15 -38.55
N ILE A 379 24.07 4.99 -37.66
CA ILE A 379 25.32 5.71 -37.88
C ILE A 379 26.51 4.76 -37.92
N GLN A 380 26.56 3.76 -37.03
CA GLN A 380 27.59 2.72 -37.02
C GLN A 380 27.60 1.93 -38.33
N LEU A 381 26.42 1.56 -38.85
CA LEU A 381 26.30 0.93 -40.15
C LEU A 381 26.89 1.82 -41.24
N LEU A 382 26.50 3.11 -41.31
CA LEU A 382 27.03 4.08 -42.27
C LEU A 382 28.56 4.27 -42.20
N GLN A 383 29.17 4.11 -41.02
CA GLN A 383 30.62 4.22 -40.83
C GLN A 383 31.39 3.01 -41.37
N CYS A 384 30.77 1.82 -41.36
CA CYS A 384 31.42 0.58 -41.78
C CYS A 384 31.05 0.13 -43.21
N VAL A 385 30.02 0.70 -43.85
CA VAL A 385 29.57 0.31 -45.22
C VAL A 385 30.73 0.15 -46.20
N SER A 386 31.64 1.13 -46.27
CA SER A 386 32.76 1.13 -47.23
C SER A 386 33.85 0.09 -46.94
N GLN A 387 33.78 -0.60 -45.79
CA GLN A 387 34.75 -1.61 -45.33
C GLN A 387 34.22 -3.05 -45.46
N LEU A 388 32.93 -3.23 -45.77
CA LEU A 388 32.29 -4.53 -45.89
C LEU A 388 32.50 -5.08 -47.31
N VAL A 389 33.62 -5.79 -47.50
CA VAL A 389 34.02 -6.35 -48.81
C VAL A 389 33.54 -7.80 -49.00
N ASP A 390 33.22 -8.51 -47.91
CA ASP A 390 32.71 -9.88 -47.94
C ASP A 390 31.25 -9.95 -47.49
N LEU A 391 30.47 -10.83 -48.15
CA LEU A 391 29.05 -11.04 -47.86
C LEU A 391 28.83 -11.63 -46.46
N MET A 392 29.72 -12.53 -46.01
CA MET A 392 29.60 -13.14 -44.67
C MET A 392 29.86 -12.11 -43.57
N ASP A 393 30.87 -11.26 -43.74
CA ASP A 393 31.17 -10.16 -42.82
C ASP A 393 30.02 -9.14 -42.76
N PHE A 394 29.39 -8.86 -43.89
CA PHE A 394 28.21 -8.02 -43.99
C PHE A 394 27.00 -8.61 -43.24
N ILE A 395 26.72 -9.91 -43.42
CA ILE A 395 25.63 -10.61 -42.71
C ILE A 395 25.87 -10.61 -41.20
N ASN A 396 27.09 -10.91 -40.76
CA ASN A 396 27.47 -10.89 -39.35
C ASN A 396 27.30 -9.49 -38.75
N THR A 397 27.63 -8.44 -39.50
CA THR A 397 27.50 -7.04 -39.07
C THR A 397 26.03 -6.57 -39.02
N ILE A 398 25.16 -7.03 -39.92
CA ILE A 398 23.72 -6.71 -39.83
C ILE A 398 23.06 -7.44 -38.67
N ASN A 399 23.46 -8.69 -38.39
CA ASN A 399 22.89 -9.47 -37.31
C ASN A 399 23.20 -8.89 -35.92
N THR A 400 24.21 -8.00 -35.78
CA THR A 400 24.46 -7.27 -34.53
C THR A 400 23.58 -6.03 -34.36
N PHE A 401 22.89 -5.57 -35.41
CA PHE A 401 21.97 -4.42 -35.37
C PHE A 401 20.52 -4.89 -35.30
N ASP A 402 20.04 -5.09 -34.07
CA ASP A 402 18.70 -5.61 -33.76
C ASP A 402 17.56 -4.60 -33.92
N LEU A 403 17.84 -3.29 -34.00
CA LEU A 403 16.82 -2.24 -34.07
C LEU A 403 16.59 -1.67 -35.48
N LEU A 404 17.37 -2.10 -36.49
CA LEU A 404 17.24 -1.63 -37.88
C LEU A 404 16.42 -2.61 -38.74
N ASN A 405 15.40 -2.11 -39.42
CA ASN A 405 14.59 -2.92 -40.32
C ASN A 405 15.31 -3.20 -41.64
N SER A 406 15.08 -4.36 -42.26
CA SER A 406 15.69 -4.76 -43.54
C SER A 406 15.44 -3.75 -44.67
N VAL A 407 14.29 -3.07 -44.66
CA VAL A 407 13.98 -2.03 -45.64
C VAL A 407 14.75 -0.73 -45.38
N GLN A 408 15.01 -0.40 -44.11
CA GLN A 408 15.86 0.74 -43.73
C GLN A 408 17.31 0.46 -44.14
N ILE A 409 17.80 -0.75 -43.88
CA ILE A 409 19.12 -1.24 -44.30
C ILE A 409 19.27 -1.17 -45.82
N LYS A 410 18.28 -1.66 -46.59
CA LYS A 410 18.25 -1.52 -48.05
C LYS A 410 18.41 -0.06 -48.48
N ARG A 411 17.67 0.85 -47.85
CA ARG A 411 17.73 2.28 -48.21
C ARG A 411 19.10 2.89 -47.89
N LEU A 412 19.66 2.58 -46.71
CA LEU A 412 20.98 3.08 -46.30
C LEU A 412 22.08 2.64 -47.26
N ILE A 413 22.02 1.40 -47.73
CA ILE A 413 23.04 0.81 -48.62
C ILE A 413 22.90 1.31 -50.05
N LEU A 414 21.68 1.27 -50.61
CA LEU A 414 21.46 1.69 -52.01
C LEU A 414 21.62 3.21 -52.22
N GLN A 415 21.46 4.01 -51.16
CA GLN A 415 21.60 5.47 -51.23
C GLN A 415 22.90 6.00 -50.61
N TYR A 416 23.83 5.11 -50.27
CA TYR A 416 25.12 5.48 -49.72
C TYR A 416 25.97 6.24 -50.75
N ARG A 417 26.56 7.37 -50.34
CA ARG A 417 27.43 8.20 -51.18
C ARG A 417 28.90 7.91 -50.86
N TYR A 418 29.60 7.35 -51.84
CA TYR A 418 31.02 7.03 -51.73
C TYR A 418 31.91 8.28 -51.83
N GLU A 419 32.87 8.37 -50.91
CA GLU A 419 33.91 9.40 -50.88
C GLU A 419 35.10 9.02 -51.78
N VAL A 420 35.92 10.01 -52.16
CA VAL A 420 37.15 9.74 -52.96
C VAL A 420 38.10 8.86 -52.13
N ASN A 421 38.50 7.71 -52.72
CA ASN A 421 39.29 6.62 -52.11
C ASN A 421 38.52 5.56 -51.29
N GLU A 422 37.19 5.49 -51.38
CA GLU A 422 36.41 4.38 -50.81
C GLU A 422 36.26 3.19 -51.77
N CYS A 423 36.32 1.97 -51.22
CA CYS A 423 35.95 0.75 -51.95
C CYS A 423 34.44 0.72 -52.18
N ARG A 424 34.01 0.36 -53.40
CA ARG A 424 32.60 0.13 -53.69
C ARG A 424 32.17 -1.23 -53.14
N LEU A 425 30.94 -1.30 -52.63
CA LEU A 425 30.33 -2.56 -52.23
C LEU A 425 30.23 -3.52 -53.43
N PRO A 426 30.48 -4.81 -53.23
CA PRO A 426 30.19 -5.85 -54.22
C PRO A 426 28.70 -5.94 -54.57
N ASP A 427 28.39 -6.17 -55.84
CA ASP A 427 27.02 -6.35 -56.35
C ASP A 427 26.23 -7.46 -55.63
N GLU A 428 26.93 -8.42 -55.02
CA GLU A 428 26.35 -9.52 -54.24
C GLU A 428 25.65 -9.01 -52.97
N ILE A 429 26.21 -8.00 -52.29
CA ILE A 429 25.64 -7.38 -51.08
C ILE A 429 24.41 -6.53 -51.43
N GLU A 430 24.47 -5.80 -52.54
CA GLU A 430 23.32 -5.03 -53.04
C GLU A 430 22.14 -5.93 -53.43
N LYS A 431 22.41 -7.06 -54.10
CA LYS A 431 21.38 -8.05 -54.43
C LYS A 431 20.79 -8.71 -53.18
N TYR A 432 21.63 -9.06 -52.22
CA TYR A 432 21.20 -9.66 -50.96
C TYR A 432 20.29 -8.72 -50.15
N THR A 433 20.63 -7.43 -50.05
CA THR A 433 19.80 -6.45 -49.33
C THR A 433 18.48 -6.15 -50.04
N MET A 434 18.47 -6.13 -51.38
CA MET A 434 17.23 -6.07 -52.15
C MET A 434 16.35 -7.29 -51.90
N GLN A 435 16.94 -8.48 -51.87
CA GLN A 435 16.24 -9.73 -51.62
C GLN A 435 15.63 -9.79 -50.22
N ILE A 436 16.39 -9.49 -49.14
CA ILE A 436 15.85 -9.51 -47.78
C ILE A 436 14.71 -8.49 -47.63
N ALA A 437 14.86 -7.29 -48.18
CA ALA A 437 13.81 -6.29 -48.11
C ALA A 437 12.55 -6.69 -48.89
N GLU A 438 12.71 -7.31 -50.07
CA GLU A 438 11.59 -7.86 -50.85
C GLU A 438 10.92 -9.03 -50.14
N ASP A 439 11.69 -9.92 -49.52
CA ASP A 439 11.16 -11.06 -48.77
C ASP A 439 10.43 -10.60 -47.50
N THR A 440 10.93 -9.54 -46.85
CA THR A 440 10.25 -8.85 -45.75
C THR A 440 8.94 -8.23 -46.23
N LEU A 441 8.93 -7.52 -47.36
CA LEU A 441 7.71 -6.91 -47.94
C LEU A 441 6.70 -7.96 -48.44
N LYS A 442 7.17 -9.11 -48.96
CA LYS A 442 6.33 -10.27 -49.33
C LYS A 442 5.65 -10.89 -48.12
N GLN A 443 6.32 -10.96 -46.97
CA GLN A 443 5.72 -11.38 -45.69
C GLN A 443 4.62 -10.41 -45.22
N TYR A 444 4.70 -9.12 -45.56
CA TYR A 444 3.65 -8.14 -45.29
C TYR A 444 2.51 -8.12 -46.33
N SER A 445 2.69 -8.70 -47.52
CA SER A 445 1.72 -8.65 -48.64
C SER A 445 1.01 -9.97 -48.94
N THR A 446 1.25 -11.04 -48.18
CA THR A 446 0.33 -12.18 -48.12
C THR A 446 -0.96 -11.77 -47.39
N PRO A 447 -2.15 -12.11 -47.91
CA PRO A 447 -3.40 -11.70 -47.28
C PRO A 447 -3.56 -12.46 -45.96
N ARG A 448 -3.20 -11.81 -44.85
CA ARG A 448 -3.74 -12.18 -43.54
C ARG A 448 -5.26 -12.02 -43.60
N PRO A 449 -6.05 -12.93 -43.01
CA PRO A 449 -7.48 -12.71 -42.87
C PRO A 449 -7.68 -11.39 -42.14
N LYS A 450 -8.51 -10.52 -42.72
CA LYS A 450 -8.75 -9.16 -42.24
C LYS A 450 -9.26 -9.22 -40.79
N SER A 451 -8.41 -8.88 -39.83
CA SER A 451 -8.86 -8.38 -38.53
C SER A 451 -9.36 -6.96 -38.74
N SER A 452 -10.54 -6.68 -38.21
CA SER A 452 -11.30 -5.47 -38.47
C SER A 452 -11.07 -4.45 -37.36
N LEU A 453 -9.85 -3.92 -37.26
CA LEU A 453 -9.60 -2.73 -36.42
C LEU A 453 -8.72 -1.68 -37.12
N GLY A 454 -8.96 -1.51 -38.41
CA GLY A 454 -8.41 -0.43 -39.23
C GLY A 454 -9.51 0.28 -40.01
N LEU A 455 -10.58 0.72 -39.33
CA LEU A 455 -11.71 1.37 -39.99
C LEU A 455 -12.32 2.54 -39.22
N PHE A 456 -11.51 3.35 -38.51
CA PHE A 456 -11.89 4.73 -38.19
C PHE A 456 -10.66 5.63 -38.08
N TYR A 457 -10.10 6.03 -39.23
CA TYR A 457 -9.61 7.38 -39.53
C TYR A 457 -8.99 7.40 -40.94
N LYS A 458 -9.83 7.53 -41.96
CA LYS A 458 -9.49 8.19 -43.23
C LYS A 458 -10.77 8.30 -44.06
N LYS A 459 -11.45 9.43 -43.91
CA LYS A 459 -12.43 9.91 -44.90
C LYS A 459 -11.86 11.19 -45.49
N ASN A 460 -11.92 11.27 -46.81
CA ASN A 460 -11.48 12.36 -47.70
C ASN A 460 -10.04 12.23 -48.20
N GLN A 461 -9.85 11.48 -49.28
CA GLN A 461 -9.68 12.06 -50.62
C GLN A 461 -9.34 10.93 -51.61
N SER A 462 -10.18 10.77 -52.62
CA SER A 462 -9.93 9.93 -53.79
C SER A 462 -9.83 10.86 -54.99
N GLN A 463 -8.70 10.87 -55.70
CA GLN A 463 -8.61 10.57 -57.13
C GLN A 463 -7.22 10.82 -57.72
N GLU A 464 -6.95 9.98 -58.71
CA GLU A 464 -6.00 10.08 -59.83
C GLU A 464 -4.61 9.45 -59.74
N VAL A 465 -4.38 8.70 -60.82
CA VAL A 465 -3.31 7.77 -61.14
C VAL A 465 -2.21 8.57 -61.84
N GLY A 466 -0.97 8.41 -61.40
CA GLY A 466 0.21 8.87 -62.12
C GLY A 466 1.47 8.43 -61.39
N LEU A 467 2.36 7.72 -62.09
CA LEU A 467 3.68 7.35 -61.60
C LEU A 467 4.47 8.61 -61.18
N ALA A 468 4.62 8.83 -59.88
CA ALA A 468 5.59 9.77 -59.31
C ALA A 468 5.95 9.33 -57.89
N GLU A 469 7.24 9.30 -57.58
CA GLU A 469 7.78 9.01 -56.25
C GLU A 469 7.16 9.94 -55.20
N THR A 470 6.26 9.42 -54.35
CA THR A 470 5.76 10.15 -53.17
C THR A 470 6.24 9.45 -51.90
N LYS A 471 6.69 10.28 -50.95
CA LYS A 471 7.24 9.93 -49.62
C LYS A 471 6.38 8.89 -48.87
N ASP A 472 6.80 7.63 -48.87
CA ASP A 472 6.15 6.54 -48.13
C ASP A 472 6.50 6.60 -46.63
N SER A 473 5.48 6.75 -45.78
CA SER A 473 5.57 6.79 -44.31
C SER A 473 5.87 5.43 -43.65
N THR A 474 6.04 4.38 -44.43
CA THR A 474 6.15 2.97 -44.00
C THR A 474 7.51 2.61 -43.39
N TYR A 475 8.50 3.50 -43.46
CA TYR A 475 9.91 3.20 -43.16
C TYR A 475 10.53 4.11 -42.09
N LEU A 476 9.77 5.06 -41.57
CA LEU A 476 10.18 6.02 -40.54
C LEU A 476 10.01 5.40 -39.14
N LEU A 477 10.82 5.80 -38.17
CA LEU A 477 10.55 5.44 -36.77
C LEU A 477 9.18 6.03 -36.38
N PRO A 478 8.23 5.22 -35.90
CA PRO A 478 6.93 5.73 -35.46
C PRO A 478 7.13 6.64 -34.24
N PHE A 479 6.21 7.59 -34.02
CA PHE A 479 6.21 8.46 -32.83
C PHE A 479 5.47 7.84 -31.63
N SER A 480 5.22 6.52 -31.63
CA SER A 480 4.53 5.82 -30.54
C SER A 480 5.50 5.38 -29.44
N LEU A 481 5.43 6.03 -28.27
CA LEU A 481 6.16 5.65 -27.05
C LEU A 481 6.08 4.13 -26.78
N PRO A 482 7.19 3.47 -26.43
CA PRO A 482 7.13 2.16 -25.81
C PRO A 482 6.43 2.31 -24.45
N SER A 483 5.30 1.64 -24.26
CA SER A 483 4.84 1.32 -22.90
C SER A 483 5.91 0.45 -22.25
N LEU A 484 6.29 0.72 -21.01
CA LEU A 484 7.17 -0.14 -20.23
C LEU A 484 6.46 -1.48 -19.97
N ASP A 485 6.56 -2.42 -20.91
CA ASP A 485 6.25 -3.83 -20.70
C ASP A 485 7.14 -4.71 -21.59
N SER A 486 7.84 -5.63 -20.92
CA SER A 486 8.34 -6.94 -21.35
C SER A 486 9.13 -7.08 -22.66
N SER A 487 10.41 -7.42 -22.54
CA SER A 487 11.12 -8.18 -23.59
C SER A 487 12.19 -9.11 -23.00
N THR A 488 11.88 -10.40 -22.88
CA THR A 488 12.77 -11.51 -23.29
C THR A 488 11.97 -12.82 -23.42
N GLY A 489 11.91 -13.35 -24.66
CA GLY A 489 11.57 -14.74 -25.03
C GLY A 489 10.08 -15.09 -25.00
N GLY A 490 9.46 -15.73 -26.00
CA GLY A 490 9.94 -16.45 -27.17
C GLY A 490 8.92 -17.54 -27.51
N LYS A 491 8.06 -17.27 -28.52
CA LYS A 491 7.25 -18.14 -29.39
C LYS A 491 6.76 -19.52 -28.90
N LEU A 492 5.46 -19.75 -29.07
CA LEU A 492 4.92 -20.94 -29.76
C LEU A 492 3.50 -20.66 -30.32
N GLU A 493 3.35 -20.83 -31.64
CA GLU A 493 2.08 -20.75 -32.39
C GLU A 493 1.32 -22.09 -32.33
N CYS A 494 -0.02 -22.07 -32.30
CA CYS A 494 -0.86 -23.05 -33.03
C CYS A 494 -2.33 -22.62 -33.20
N THR A 495 -2.68 -22.17 -34.40
CA THR A 495 -3.90 -22.42 -35.23
C THR A 495 -5.32 -22.51 -34.62
N THR A 496 -6.12 -21.44 -34.88
CA THR A 496 -7.52 -21.33 -35.40
C THR A 496 -8.68 -22.16 -34.80
N PRO A 497 -9.90 -21.60 -34.55
CA PRO A 497 -10.73 -20.85 -35.51
C PRO A 497 -11.36 -19.54 -34.98
N VAL A 498 -11.75 -18.68 -35.92
CA VAL A 498 -12.29 -17.33 -35.67
C VAL A 498 -13.79 -17.36 -35.35
N ILE A 499 -14.12 -16.90 -34.14
CA ILE A 499 -15.43 -16.34 -33.76
C ILE A 499 -15.20 -14.82 -33.61
N PRO A 500 -16.13 -13.92 -33.99
CA PRO A 500 -15.89 -12.47 -33.99
C PRO A 500 -15.32 -11.95 -32.66
N GLU A 501 -14.08 -11.45 -32.68
CA GLU A 501 -13.30 -11.02 -31.50
C GLU A 501 -13.91 -9.83 -30.74
N ASP A 502 -14.71 -9.00 -31.39
CA ASP A 502 -15.31 -7.81 -30.77
C ASP A 502 -16.35 -8.17 -29.68
N TRP A 503 -16.78 -9.43 -29.59
CA TRP A 503 -17.81 -9.88 -28.65
C TRP A 503 -17.26 -10.75 -27.50
N LEU A 504 -15.96 -11.09 -27.48
CA LEU A 504 -15.34 -11.96 -26.47
C LEU A 504 -14.40 -11.23 -25.49
N ILE A 505 -13.79 -10.09 -25.86
CA ILE A 505 -12.54 -9.64 -25.21
C ILE A 505 -12.68 -8.82 -23.90
N ARG A 506 -13.88 -8.51 -23.40
CA ARG A 506 -13.97 -7.66 -22.17
C ARG A 506 -14.31 -8.39 -20.88
N LEU A 507 -14.57 -9.68 -20.90
CA LEU A 507 -14.98 -10.43 -19.70
C LEU A 507 -13.85 -11.15 -18.99
N ASP A 508 -12.64 -11.10 -19.54
CA ASP A 508 -11.75 -12.24 -19.38
C ASP A 508 -10.71 -12.06 -18.29
N GLN A 509 -10.56 -10.89 -17.64
CA GLN A 509 -9.38 -10.64 -16.79
C GLN A 509 -9.72 -10.66 -15.30
N ILE A 510 -9.24 -11.67 -14.58
CA ILE A 510 -9.25 -11.71 -13.12
C ILE A 510 -7.85 -11.38 -12.63
N GLY A 511 -7.77 -10.39 -11.74
CA GLY A 511 -6.51 -9.98 -11.14
C GLY A 511 -6.13 -10.86 -9.96
N VAL A 512 -4.86 -11.23 -9.87
CA VAL A 512 -4.28 -11.99 -8.75
C VAL A 512 -3.17 -11.15 -8.12
N LEU A 513 -3.34 -10.82 -6.85
CA LEU A 513 -2.35 -10.07 -6.06
C LEU A 513 -1.65 -11.02 -5.09
N LEU A 514 -0.39 -11.37 -5.36
CA LEU A 514 0.44 -12.19 -4.47
C LEU A 514 1.91 -11.69 -4.51
N PRO A 515 2.70 -11.87 -3.44
CA PRO A 515 4.07 -11.41 -3.36
C PRO A 515 5.04 -12.35 -4.08
N PHE A 516 5.01 -12.35 -5.43
CA PHE A 516 5.76 -13.30 -6.26
C PHE A 516 7.29 -13.20 -6.15
N SER A 517 7.84 -12.04 -5.77
CA SER A 517 9.29 -11.86 -5.59
C SER A 517 9.83 -12.34 -4.24
N GLN A 518 8.96 -12.59 -3.24
CA GLN A 518 9.41 -13.08 -1.94
C GLN A 518 9.78 -14.57 -2.00
N LYS A 519 11.09 -14.86 -1.99
CA LYS A 519 11.63 -16.23 -2.01
C LYS A 519 12.30 -16.67 -0.71
N ASN A 520 12.49 -15.76 0.24
CA ASN A 520 13.30 -16.01 1.44
C ASN A 520 12.55 -16.77 2.54
N ASP A 521 11.21 -16.69 2.56
CA ASP A 521 10.38 -17.44 3.49
C ASP A 521 9.71 -18.63 2.78
N ASN A 522 10.00 -19.83 3.28
CA ASN A 522 9.47 -21.09 2.71
C ASN A 522 7.95 -21.20 2.86
N LEU A 523 7.36 -20.64 3.93
CA LEU A 523 5.91 -20.65 4.11
C LEU A 523 5.25 -19.72 3.10
N THR A 524 5.75 -18.48 2.98
CA THR A 524 5.25 -17.52 1.98
C THR A 524 5.40 -18.05 0.55
N ALA A 525 6.55 -18.63 0.20
CA ALA A 525 6.75 -19.22 -1.13
C ALA A 525 5.74 -20.34 -1.43
N LYS A 526 5.44 -21.21 -0.46
CA LYS A 526 4.41 -22.25 -0.61
C LYS A 526 3.02 -21.66 -0.84
N ILE A 527 2.61 -20.67 -0.04
CA ILE A 527 1.29 -20.03 -0.17
C ILE A 527 1.14 -19.34 -1.52
N VAL A 528 2.16 -18.60 -1.95
CA VAL A 528 2.13 -17.83 -3.21
C VAL A 528 2.13 -18.73 -4.42
N TRP A 529 3.14 -19.59 -4.53
CA TRP A 529 3.34 -20.40 -5.72
C TRP A 529 2.39 -21.60 -5.77
N GLY A 530 2.13 -22.25 -4.63
CA GLY A 530 1.10 -23.28 -4.52
C GLY A 530 -0.31 -22.72 -4.75
N GLY A 531 -0.63 -21.58 -4.13
CA GLY A 531 -1.91 -20.89 -4.34
C GLY A 531 -2.11 -20.45 -5.80
N SER A 532 -1.09 -19.85 -6.43
CA SER A 532 -1.11 -19.46 -7.85
C SER A 532 -1.30 -20.66 -8.77
N SER A 533 -0.60 -21.77 -8.53
CA SER A 533 -0.77 -23.02 -9.28
C SER A 533 -2.20 -23.56 -9.15
N ALA A 534 -2.78 -23.52 -7.94
CA ALA A 534 -4.15 -23.96 -7.70
C ALA A 534 -5.19 -23.08 -8.39
N ILE A 535 -4.98 -21.75 -8.42
CA ILE A 535 -5.83 -20.82 -9.17
C ILE A 535 -5.74 -21.10 -10.67
N ARG A 536 -4.53 -21.31 -11.21
CA ARG A 536 -4.34 -21.65 -12.63
C ARG A 536 -5.01 -22.98 -12.99
N MET A 537 -4.93 -23.98 -12.10
CA MET A 537 -5.65 -25.25 -12.26
C MET A 537 -7.17 -25.03 -12.31
N ALA A 538 -7.71 -24.22 -11.40
CA ALA A 538 -9.14 -23.86 -11.41
C ALA A 538 -9.55 -23.15 -12.69
N VAL A 539 -8.76 -22.19 -13.18
CA VAL A 539 -9.03 -21.47 -14.44
C VAL A 539 -9.04 -22.44 -15.62
N ASN A 540 -8.10 -23.37 -15.68
CA ASN A 540 -8.10 -24.40 -16.70
C ASN A 540 -9.38 -25.25 -16.64
N ASP A 541 -9.81 -25.69 -15.47
CA ASP A 541 -11.05 -26.46 -15.30
C ASP A 541 -12.29 -25.67 -15.72
N ILE A 542 -12.37 -24.39 -15.32
CA ILE A 542 -13.48 -23.48 -15.66
C ILE A 542 -13.58 -23.30 -17.18
N ASN A 543 -12.45 -23.06 -17.83
CA ASN A 543 -12.38 -22.84 -19.28
C ASN A 543 -12.69 -24.13 -20.06
N GLN A 544 -12.19 -25.28 -19.60
CA GLN A 544 -12.50 -26.58 -20.20
C GLN A 544 -13.99 -26.92 -20.09
N GLN A 545 -14.61 -26.59 -18.95
CA GLN A 545 -16.04 -26.84 -18.71
C GLN A 545 -16.95 -25.80 -19.36
N GLN A 546 -16.41 -24.72 -19.96
CA GLN A 546 -17.18 -23.59 -20.49
C GLN A 546 -18.21 -23.06 -19.48
N MET A 547 -17.80 -22.93 -18.22
CA MET A 547 -18.72 -22.62 -17.11
C MET A 547 -19.43 -21.26 -17.28
N ILE A 548 -18.76 -20.30 -17.91
CA ILE A 548 -19.33 -19.00 -18.30
C ILE A 548 -19.53 -19.02 -19.82
N PRO A 549 -20.75 -19.25 -20.33
CA PRO A 549 -20.98 -19.38 -21.77
C PRO A 549 -20.65 -18.08 -22.50
N GLY A 550 -19.71 -18.14 -23.45
CA GLY A 550 -19.33 -16.98 -24.28
C GLY A 550 -18.25 -16.07 -23.66
N ALA A 551 -17.56 -16.51 -22.61
CA ALA A 551 -16.40 -15.82 -22.03
C ALA A 551 -15.32 -16.82 -21.59
N TYR A 552 -14.06 -16.39 -21.57
CA TYR A 552 -12.94 -17.20 -21.07
C TYR A 552 -12.25 -16.50 -19.91
N ILE A 553 -11.83 -17.23 -18.90
CA ILE A 553 -11.11 -16.61 -17.78
C ILE A 553 -9.61 -16.63 -18.07
N THR A 554 -8.99 -15.47 -17.92
CA THR A 554 -7.56 -15.21 -17.97
C THR A 554 -7.11 -14.53 -16.68
N LEU A 555 -5.85 -14.72 -16.31
CA LEU A 555 -5.28 -14.21 -15.08
C LEU A 555 -4.29 -13.09 -15.37
N ILE A 556 -4.37 -12.03 -14.57
CA ILE A 556 -3.33 -11.00 -14.50
C ILE A 556 -2.70 -11.09 -13.13
N GLU A 557 -1.47 -11.58 -13.08
CA GLU A 557 -0.69 -11.67 -11.87
C GLU A 557 0.10 -10.37 -11.66
N LYS A 558 -0.05 -9.74 -10.49
CA LYS A 558 0.75 -8.59 -10.08
C LYS A 558 1.41 -8.88 -8.75
N ASP A 559 2.71 -8.56 -8.68
CA ASP A 559 3.48 -8.68 -7.45
C ASP A 559 3.02 -7.63 -6.44
N SER A 560 2.46 -8.07 -5.32
CA SER A 560 2.02 -7.17 -4.26
C SER A 560 3.19 -6.60 -3.45
N PHE A 561 4.39 -7.19 -3.54
CA PHE A 561 5.53 -6.81 -2.72
C PHE A 561 6.88 -7.18 -3.37
N PRO A 562 7.60 -6.22 -4.00
CA PRO A 562 8.89 -6.48 -4.65
C PRO A 562 10.14 -6.46 -3.73
N ASP A 563 10.07 -5.94 -2.49
CA ASP A 563 11.27 -5.62 -1.67
C ASP A 563 11.11 -5.95 -0.17
N ALA A 564 11.93 -6.85 0.36
CA ALA A 564 11.91 -7.43 1.72
C ALA A 564 12.09 -6.47 2.92
N SER A 565 12.13 -5.14 2.72
CA SER A 565 12.24 -4.20 3.83
C SER A 565 10.86 -3.74 4.32
N LEU A 566 10.54 -4.04 5.58
CA LEU A 566 9.32 -3.59 6.30
C LEU A 566 9.34 -2.07 6.54
N THR A 567 9.40 -1.26 5.47
CA THR A 567 9.36 0.20 5.51
C THR A 567 8.05 0.71 4.90
N GLN A 568 7.68 1.98 5.16
CA GLN A 568 6.50 2.63 4.58
C GLN A 568 6.40 2.55 3.05
N MET A 569 7.51 2.27 2.36
CA MET A 569 7.56 1.99 0.90
C MET A 569 6.83 0.70 0.50
N SER A 570 6.71 -0.29 1.39
CA SER A 570 5.97 -1.53 1.13
C SER A 570 4.46 -1.30 0.95
N VAL A 571 3.89 -0.42 1.78
CA VAL A 571 2.47 -0.05 1.71
C VAL A 571 2.17 0.68 0.40
N THR A 572 3.04 1.58 -0.04
CA THR A 572 2.87 2.31 -1.29
C THR A 572 2.95 1.40 -2.51
N ASN A 573 3.79 0.37 -2.47
CA ASN A 573 3.93 -0.60 -3.56
C ASN A 573 2.72 -1.53 -3.66
N ALA A 574 2.20 -2.05 -2.54
CA ALA A 574 0.99 -2.87 -2.54
C ALA A 574 -0.24 -2.09 -3.07
N VAL A 575 -0.35 -0.81 -2.71
CA VAL A 575 -1.39 0.09 -3.25
C VAL A 575 -1.17 0.32 -4.75
N TYR A 576 0.07 0.56 -5.19
CA TYR A 576 0.38 0.72 -6.61
C TYR A 576 0.04 -0.53 -7.43
N SER A 577 0.41 -1.72 -6.97
CA SER A 577 0.09 -2.99 -7.64
C SER A 577 -1.43 -3.22 -7.69
N SER A 578 -2.16 -2.88 -6.63
CA SER A 578 -3.62 -2.97 -6.60
C SER A 578 -4.27 -1.98 -7.58
N VAL A 579 -3.82 -0.72 -7.62
CA VAL A 579 -4.35 0.31 -8.52
C VAL A 579 -4.03 -0.01 -9.98
N THR A 580 -2.81 -0.46 -10.28
CA THR A 580 -2.43 -0.83 -11.65
C THR A 580 -3.20 -2.05 -12.15
N LEU A 581 -3.44 -3.05 -11.29
CA LEU A 581 -4.28 -4.19 -11.61
C LEU A 581 -5.72 -3.75 -11.96
N LEU A 582 -6.29 -2.83 -11.16
CA LEU A 582 -7.63 -2.33 -11.39
C LEU A 582 -7.73 -1.43 -12.64
N GLN A 583 -6.69 -0.68 -12.96
CA GLN A 583 -6.59 0.11 -14.21
C GLN A 583 -6.56 -0.77 -15.47
N GLN A 584 -6.13 -2.04 -15.37
CA GLN A 584 -6.17 -2.98 -16.49
C GLN A 584 -7.58 -3.50 -16.79
N GLY A 585 -8.59 -3.12 -16.01
CA GLY A 585 -9.99 -3.45 -16.28
C GLY A 585 -10.40 -4.84 -15.81
N VAL A 586 -9.79 -5.34 -14.73
CA VAL A 586 -10.14 -6.65 -14.15
C VAL A 586 -11.57 -6.67 -13.61
N VAL A 587 -12.28 -7.79 -13.81
CA VAL A 587 -13.67 -7.99 -13.37
C VAL A 587 -13.79 -8.57 -11.96
N GLY A 588 -12.68 -9.04 -11.39
CA GLY A 588 -12.58 -9.54 -10.02
C GLY A 588 -11.13 -9.62 -9.55
N VAL A 589 -10.93 -9.68 -8.24
CA VAL A 589 -9.60 -9.72 -7.62
C VAL A 589 -9.48 -10.90 -6.65
N ILE A 590 -8.38 -11.67 -6.75
CA ILE A 590 -7.94 -12.59 -5.70
C ILE A 590 -6.94 -11.86 -4.80
N GLY A 591 -7.27 -11.78 -3.51
CA GLY A 591 -6.55 -11.01 -2.50
C GLY A 591 -5.18 -11.56 -2.10
N ASP A 592 -4.43 -10.73 -1.38
CA ASP A 592 -3.04 -10.94 -0.95
C ASP A 592 -2.90 -11.93 0.22
N ILE A 593 -1.68 -12.38 0.54
CA ILE A 593 -1.39 -13.36 1.59
C ILE A 593 -1.71 -12.84 2.99
N SER A 594 -1.61 -11.53 3.20
CA SER A 594 -1.81 -10.92 4.53
C SER A 594 -3.15 -10.21 4.60
N SER A 595 -3.77 -10.28 5.78
CA SER A 595 -5.00 -9.54 6.07
C SER A 595 -4.82 -8.03 5.96
N SER A 596 -3.66 -7.50 6.35
CA SER A 596 -3.35 -6.06 6.27
C SER A 596 -3.27 -5.58 4.81
N TRP A 597 -2.60 -6.34 3.94
CA TRP A 597 -2.50 -6.00 2.52
C TRP A 597 -3.83 -6.17 1.79
N THR A 598 -4.54 -7.25 2.13
CA THR A 598 -5.90 -7.49 1.62
C THR A 598 -6.86 -6.37 2.02
N SER A 599 -6.72 -5.77 3.20
CA SER A 599 -7.58 -4.63 3.59
C SER A 599 -7.44 -3.43 2.66
N LEU A 600 -6.22 -3.13 2.18
CA LEU A 600 -5.99 -2.03 1.27
C LEU A 600 -6.55 -2.32 -0.12
N SER A 601 -6.30 -3.52 -0.67
CA SER A 601 -6.86 -3.90 -1.98
C SER A 601 -8.39 -4.03 -1.93
N ALA A 602 -8.95 -4.57 -0.84
CA ALA A 602 -10.39 -4.72 -0.62
C ALA A 602 -11.12 -3.38 -0.50
N LEU A 603 -10.45 -2.35 0.07
CA LEU A 603 -10.99 -1.00 0.11
C LEU A 603 -11.10 -0.43 -1.32
N ILE A 604 -10.04 -0.56 -2.12
CA ILE A 604 -10.01 -0.02 -3.48
C ILE A 604 -11.00 -0.78 -4.39
N SER A 605 -11.00 -2.12 -4.35
CA SER A 605 -11.95 -2.93 -5.12
C SER A 605 -13.41 -2.63 -4.73
N SER A 606 -13.70 -2.44 -3.44
CA SER A 606 -15.04 -2.06 -2.99
C SER A 606 -15.44 -0.66 -3.46
N THR A 607 -14.50 0.30 -3.56
CA THR A 607 -14.80 1.63 -4.12
C THR A 607 -15.06 1.62 -5.62
N LEU A 608 -14.50 0.63 -6.34
CA LEU A 608 -14.69 0.45 -7.78
C LEU A 608 -15.80 -0.55 -8.13
N GLU A 609 -16.52 -1.05 -7.12
CA GLU A 609 -17.59 -2.04 -7.29
C GLU A 609 -17.13 -3.39 -7.88
N ILE A 610 -15.89 -3.78 -7.58
CA ILE A 610 -15.27 -5.01 -8.07
C ILE A 610 -15.25 -6.05 -6.94
N PRO A 611 -15.78 -7.27 -7.16
CA PRO A 611 -15.74 -8.33 -6.18
C PRO A 611 -14.32 -8.81 -5.90
N GLN A 612 -13.99 -8.97 -4.62
CA GLN A 612 -12.69 -9.47 -4.20
C GLN A 612 -12.86 -10.69 -3.29
N CYS A 613 -12.21 -11.80 -3.65
CA CYS A 613 -12.16 -13.02 -2.87
C CYS A 613 -10.75 -13.23 -2.29
N SER A 614 -10.64 -13.54 -1.01
CA SER A 614 -9.35 -13.95 -0.40
C SER A 614 -9.42 -15.36 0.17
N PHE A 615 -8.32 -16.11 0.00
CA PHE A 615 -8.15 -17.47 0.54
C PHE A 615 -7.19 -17.53 1.74
N THR A 616 -6.69 -16.37 2.20
CA THR A 616 -5.66 -16.24 3.24
C THR A 616 -6.05 -15.22 4.33
N ALA A 617 -6.81 -14.18 3.97
CA ALA A 617 -7.14 -13.09 4.87
C ALA A 617 -8.25 -13.45 5.86
N ASN A 618 -7.86 -13.89 7.05
CA ASN A 618 -8.75 -14.31 8.13
C ASN A 618 -9.10 -13.21 9.15
N ALA A 619 -8.61 -11.97 8.98
CA ALA A 619 -8.92 -10.87 9.88
C ALA A 619 -10.41 -10.50 9.83
N VAL A 620 -11.02 -10.34 10.99
CA VAL A 620 -12.46 -10.10 11.10
C VAL A 620 -12.84 -8.65 10.74
N ALA A 621 -11.90 -7.70 10.76
CA ALA A 621 -12.15 -6.33 10.31
C ALA A 621 -12.68 -6.28 8.85
N LEU A 622 -12.33 -7.26 8.01
CA LEU A 622 -12.78 -7.38 6.62
C LEU A 622 -14.26 -7.76 6.48
N SER A 623 -14.91 -8.16 7.57
CA SER A 623 -16.34 -8.45 7.63
C SER A 623 -17.20 -7.17 7.64
N ASP A 624 -16.61 -5.99 7.90
CA ASP A 624 -17.31 -4.71 7.91
C ASP A 624 -17.70 -4.25 6.48
N LYS A 625 -18.98 -4.44 6.12
CA LYS A 625 -19.53 -4.05 4.81
C LYS A 625 -19.75 -2.56 4.61
N THR A 626 -19.55 -1.74 5.63
CA THR A 626 -19.53 -0.28 5.42
C THR A 626 -18.25 0.15 4.70
N GLN A 627 -17.16 -0.60 4.86
CA GLN A 627 -15.86 -0.35 4.23
C GLN A 627 -15.57 -1.33 3.09
N TYR A 628 -15.85 -2.62 3.30
CA TYR A 628 -15.47 -3.71 2.38
C TYR A 628 -16.71 -4.35 1.73
N LYS A 629 -17.52 -3.51 1.08
CA LYS A 629 -18.84 -3.87 0.54
C LYS A 629 -18.81 -5.08 -0.42
N TYR A 630 -17.77 -5.20 -1.26
CA TYR A 630 -17.64 -6.24 -2.29
C TYR A 630 -16.66 -7.37 -1.92
N PHE A 631 -16.16 -7.38 -0.69
CA PHE A 631 -15.22 -8.39 -0.22
C PHE A 631 -15.94 -9.67 0.25
N PHE A 632 -15.36 -10.82 -0.01
CA PHE A 632 -15.72 -12.11 0.59
C PHE A 632 -14.49 -13.03 0.66
N ARG A 633 -14.58 -14.19 1.32
CA ARG A 633 -13.41 -15.06 1.50
C ARG A 633 -13.72 -16.53 1.64
N THR A 634 -12.86 -17.40 1.09
CA THR A 634 -12.95 -18.85 1.25
C THR A 634 -12.24 -19.37 2.49
N ILE A 635 -11.39 -18.58 3.13
CA ILE A 635 -10.83 -18.95 4.43
C ILE A 635 -11.85 -18.65 5.53
N PRO A 636 -12.13 -19.59 6.45
CA PRO A 636 -13.01 -19.34 7.58
C PRO A 636 -12.44 -18.25 8.49
N THR A 637 -13.32 -17.51 9.15
CA THR A 637 -12.90 -16.54 10.17
C THR A 637 -12.34 -17.30 11.38
N GLN A 638 -11.30 -16.75 12.02
CA GLN A 638 -10.71 -17.40 13.20
C GLN A 638 -11.68 -17.51 14.38
N VAL A 639 -12.78 -16.74 14.37
CA VAL A 639 -13.79 -16.69 15.43
C VAL A 639 -14.77 -17.86 15.39
N LEU A 640 -14.94 -18.53 14.23
CA LEU A 640 -15.82 -19.70 14.09
C LEU A 640 -15.39 -20.89 14.96
N ILE A 641 -14.14 -20.93 15.41
CA ILE A 641 -13.66 -21.97 16.32
C ILE A 641 -14.40 -21.96 17.66
N ALA A 642 -14.93 -20.80 18.09
CA ALA A 642 -15.76 -20.68 19.27
C ALA A 642 -17.01 -21.58 19.19
N ASP A 643 -17.60 -21.70 18.00
CA ASP A 643 -18.81 -22.49 17.79
C ASP A 643 -18.53 -23.99 18.02
N VAL A 644 -17.38 -24.47 17.56
CA VAL A 644 -16.95 -25.87 17.75
C VAL A 644 -16.58 -26.14 19.21
N MET A 645 -15.93 -25.20 19.89
CA MET A 645 -15.62 -25.33 21.31
C MET A 645 -16.90 -25.42 22.16
N LEU A 646 -17.91 -24.63 21.83
CA LEU A 646 -19.22 -24.66 22.49
C LEU A 646 -20.02 -25.92 22.14
N GLU A 647 -19.96 -26.38 20.88
CA GLU A 647 -20.58 -27.65 20.49
C GLU A 647 -19.94 -28.83 21.24
N PHE A 648 -18.61 -28.83 21.38
CA PHE A 648 -17.90 -29.80 22.20
C PHE A 648 -18.37 -29.76 23.66
N ALA A 649 -18.41 -28.57 24.26
CA ALA A 649 -18.89 -28.40 25.63
C ALA A 649 -20.34 -28.87 25.82
N SER A 650 -21.21 -28.60 24.83
CA SER A 650 -22.59 -29.08 24.83
C SER A 650 -22.68 -30.61 24.75
N LYS A 651 -21.79 -31.26 23.99
CA LYS A 651 -21.75 -32.74 23.88
C LYS A 651 -21.24 -33.41 25.14
N GLU A 652 -20.28 -32.80 25.81
CA GLU A 652 -19.81 -33.23 27.13
C GLU A 652 -20.80 -32.87 28.26
N GLY A 653 -21.86 -32.09 27.97
CA GLY A 653 -22.93 -31.78 28.92
C GLY A 653 -22.64 -30.62 29.87
N TRP A 654 -21.64 -29.79 29.57
CA TRP A 654 -21.32 -28.61 30.37
C TRP A 654 -22.23 -27.43 30.02
N LYS A 655 -22.80 -26.79 31.05
CA LYS A 655 -23.69 -25.63 30.89
C LYS A 655 -23.06 -24.32 31.37
N LYS A 656 -22.01 -24.38 32.18
CA LYS A 656 -21.33 -23.21 32.74
C LYS A 656 -19.88 -23.13 32.29
N LEU A 657 -19.54 -22.04 31.60
CA LEU A 657 -18.20 -21.81 31.07
C LEU A 657 -17.66 -20.44 31.48
N GLY A 658 -16.33 -20.31 31.53
CA GLY A 658 -15.62 -19.04 31.63
C GLY A 658 -14.82 -18.78 30.35
N VAL A 659 -14.65 -17.50 29.97
CA VAL A 659 -13.89 -17.12 28.77
C VAL A 659 -12.73 -16.20 29.15
N LEU A 660 -11.54 -16.56 28.69
CA LEU A 660 -10.33 -15.77 28.83
C LEU A 660 -9.86 -15.36 27.43
N TYR A 661 -9.69 -14.06 27.21
CA TYR A 661 -9.32 -13.54 25.89
C TYR A 661 -8.32 -12.40 25.99
N THR A 662 -7.55 -12.13 24.93
CA THR A 662 -6.68 -10.95 24.84
C THR A 662 -7.47 -9.71 24.42
N ASP A 663 -7.07 -8.52 24.87
CA ASP A 663 -7.73 -7.24 24.55
C ASP A 663 -7.41 -6.73 23.12
N ASP A 664 -7.27 -7.66 22.19
CA ASP A 664 -7.09 -7.41 20.77
C ASP A 664 -8.40 -7.69 20.01
N PRO A 665 -8.55 -7.21 18.75
CA PRO A 665 -9.79 -7.38 18.00
C PRO A 665 -10.25 -8.84 17.87
N LEU A 666 -9.31 -9.79 17.74
CA LEU A 666 -9.63 -11.21 17.64
C LEU A 666 -10.25 -11.72 18.95
N GLY A 667 -9.59 -11.46 20.10
CA GLY A 667 -10.08 -11.88 21.41
C GLY A 667 -11.45 -11.28 21.75
N GLN A 668 -11.64 -9.99 21.48
CA GLN A 668 -12.92 -9.31 21.74
C GLN A 668 -14.07 -9.91 20.92
N GLN A 669 -13.85 -10.21 19.64
CA GLN A 669 -14.89 -10.79 18.78
C GLN A 669 -15.11 -12.27 19.05
N PHE A 670 -14.06 -13.02 19.40
CA PHE A 670 -14.20 -14.38 19.88
C PHE A 670 -15.14 -14.42 21.09
N TYR A 671 -14.90 -13.55 22.08
CA TYR A 671 -15.75 -13.42 23.26
C TYR A 671 -17.21 -13.09 22.90
N GLN A 672 -17.44 -12.12 22.00
CA GLN A 672 -18.79 -11.75 21.56
C GLN A 672 -19.50 -12.92 20.85
N ARG A 673 -18.79 -13.62 19.94
CA ARG A 673 -19.33 -14.81 19.26
C ARG A 673 -19.67 -15.90 20.27
N ALA A 674 -18.78 -16.16 21.22
CA ALA A 674 -19.00 -17.17 22.24
C ALA A 674 -20.27 -16.87 23.07
N ILE A 675 -20.53 -15.61 23.46
CA ILE A 675 -21.78 -15.25 24.14
C ILE A 675 -23.00 -15.54 23.28
N ILE A 676 -23.00 -15.07 22.04
CA ILE A 676 -24.15 -15.19 21.14
C ILE A 676 -24.46 -16.67 20.91
N GLN A 677 -23.44 -17.46 20.59
CA GLN A 677 -23.59 -18.87 20.30
C GLN A 677 -23.95 -19.69 21.54
N ALA A 678 -23.35 -19.41 22.70
CA ALA A 678 -23.68 -20.06 23.96
C ALA A 678 -25.16 -19.88 24.33
N GLY A 679 -25.71 -18.68 24.10
CA GLY A 679 -27.14 -18.39 24.29
C GLY A 679 -28.07 -19.25 23.43
N THR A 680 -27.64 -19.65 22.23
CA THR A 680 -28.42 -20.56 21.37
C THR A 680 -28.37 -22.02 21.83
N MET A 681 -27.35 -22.40 22.59
CA MET A 681 -27.07 -23.77 23.03
C MET A 681 -27.45 -24.04 24.50
N ASP A 682 -28.19 -23.15 25.16
CA ASP A 682 -28.50 -23.22 26.61
C ASP A 682 -27.25 -23.30 27.51
N ILE A 683 -26.18 -22.64 27.07
CA ILE A 683 -24.91 -22.53 27.79
C ILE A 683 -24.79 -21.12 28.38
N HIS A 684 -24.42 -21.03 29.64
CA HIS A 684 -24.20 -19.77 30.36
C HIS A 684 -22.72 -19.49 30.54
N ILE A 685 -22.26 -18.39 29.95
CA ILE A 685 -20.93 -17.84 30.23
C ILE A 685 -21.00 -17.10 31.57
N THR A 686 -20.38 -17.70 32.59
CA THR A 686 -20.42 -17.23 33.99
C THR A 686 -19.58 -15.99 34.21
N GLN A 687 -18.38 -15.95 33.63
CA GLN A 687 -17.44 -14.83 33.73
C GLN A 687 -16.56 -14.79 32.48
N TYR A 688 -16.17 -13.59 32.09
CA TYR A 688 -15.18 -13.37 31.05
C TYR A 688 -14.12 -12.37 31.54
N GLN A 689 -12.87 -12.54 31.13
CA GLN A 689 -11.76 -11.66 31.51
C GLN A 689 -10.88 -11.36 30.30
N SER A 690 -10.52 -10.09 30.14
CA SER A 690 -9.58 -9.61 29.13
C SER A 690 -8.15 -9.57 29.69
N ILE A 691 -7.18 -9.97 28.89
CA ILE A 691 -5.75 -9.85 29.19
C ILE A 691 -5.16 -8.77 28.27
N PRO A 692 -4.51 -7.72 28.81
CA PRO A 692 -3.82 -6.73 27.99
C PRO A 692 -2.78 -7.39 27.07
N SER A 693 -2.71 -6.97 25.82
CA SER A 693 -1.75 -7.50 24.83
C SER A 693 -0.28 -7.21 25.19
N THR A 694 -0.03 -6.18 26.00
CA THR A 694 1.29 -5.87 26.56
C THR A 694 1.52 -6.71 27.83
N GLU A 695 2.42 -7.69 27.74
CA GLU A 695 2.72 -8.70 28.77
C GLU A 695 3.06 -8.10 30.15
N GLN A 696 2.04 -7.88 30.99
CA GLN A 696 2.20 -7.61 32.41
C GLN A 696 1.70 -8.81 33.22
N SER A 697 2.63 -9.56 33.83
CA SER A 697 2.34 -10.78 34.61
C SER A 697 1.33 -10.56 35.75
N GLU A 698 1.31 -9.38 36.36
CA GLU A 698 0.34 -9.03 37.41
C GLU A 698 -1.11 -9.00 36.89
N SER A 699 -1.33 -8.48 35.68
CA SER A 699 -2.66 -8.43 35.06
C SER A 699 -3.21 -9.84 34.77
N LEU A 700 -2.35 -10.75 34.31
CA LEU A 700 -2.71 -12.14 34.03
C LEU A 700 -3.14 -12.90 35.30
N ASN A 701 -2.38 -12.74 36.39
CA ASN A 701 -2.72 -13.36 37.68
C ASN A 701 -4.06 -12.86 38.22
N SER A 702 -4.35 -11.56 38.06
CA SER A 702 -5.64 -10.99 38.45
C SER A 702 -6.80 -11.54 37.60
N ALA A 703 -6.61 -11.68 36.28
CA ALA A 703 -7.61 -12.24 35.38
C ALA A 703 -7.92 -13.71 35.71
N LEU A 704 -6.90 -14.53 35.95
CA LEU A 704 -7.05 -15.94 36.32
C LEU A 704 -7.72 -16.11 37.69
N THR A 705 -7.36 -15.29 38.68
CA THR A 705 -7.99 -15.34 40.02
C THR A 705 -9.44 -14.87 39.98
N ASN A 706 -9.76 -13.81 39.22
CA ASN A 706 -11.14 -13.36 39.02
C ASN A 706 -11.99 -14.42 38.33
N LEU A 707 -11.46 -15.06 37.28
CA LEU A 707 -12.18 -16.09 36.53
C LEU A 707 -12.45 -17.33 37.39
N THR A 708 -11.50 -17.73 38.23
CA THR A 708 -11.69 -18.88 39.13
C THR A 708 -12.60 -18.57 40.31
N SER A 709 -12.64 -17.31 40.76
CA SER A 709 -13.55 -16.85 41.82
C SER A 709 -15.02 -16.88 41.42
N SER A 710 -15.34 -16.84 40.11
CA SER A 710 -16.71 -16.90 39.60
C SER A 710 -17.35 -18.29 39.72
N GLY A 711 -16.55 -19.32 40.02
CA GLY A 711 -16.98 -20.71 40.06
C GLY A 711 -16.99 -21.41 38.71
N ALA A 712 -16.47 -20.77 37.65
CA ALA A 712 -16.24 -21.41 36.35
C ALA A 712 -15.18 -22.51 36.47
N ARG A 713 -15.51 -23.73 36.02
CA ARG A 713 -14.57 -24.87 35.97
C ARG A 713 -14.08 -25.18 34.55
N ILE A 714 -14.91 -24.92 33.55
CA ILE A 714 -14.57 -25.09 32.14
C ILE A 714 -14.15 -23.73 31.59
N ILE A 715 -12.92 -23.62 31.08
CA ILE A 715 -12.31 -22.36 30.69
C ILE A 715 -11.95 -22.41 29.20
N MET A 716 -12.58 -21.54 28.42
CA MET A 716 -12.21 -21.28 27.03
C MET A 716 -11.15 -20.19 26.96
N VAL A 717 -10.05 -20.45 26.26
CA VAL A 717 -8.92 -19.53 26.12
C VAL A 717 -8.74 -19.14 24.65
N ALA A 718 -8.95 -17.86 24.35
CA ALA A 718 -8.71 -17.23 23.06
C ALA A 718 -7.74 -16.05 23.24
N ALA A 719 -6.50 -16.38 23.56
CA ALA A 719 -5.48 -15.42 23.97
C ALA A 719 -4.10 -15.84 23.46
N THR A 720 -3.31 -14.88 22.99
CA THR A 720 -1.95 -15.13 22.46
C THR A 720 -0.89 -14.41 23.30
N PRO A 721 0.22 -15.06 23.70
CA PRO A 721 0.55 -16.48 23.51
C PRO A 721 -0.12 -17.41 24.55
N THR A 722 -0.78 -18.46 24.07
CA THR A 722 -1.54 -19.43 24.89
C THR A 722 -0.67 -20.23 25.85
N SER A 723 0.55 -20.59 25.43
CA SER A 723 1.49 -21.41 26.20
C SER A 723 1.89 -20.75 27.53
N LYS A 724 2.19 -19.46 27.51
CA LYS A 724 2.52 -18.67 28.72
C LYS A 724 1.36 -18.62 29.72
N ILE A 725 0.13 -18.50 29.23
CA ILE A 725 -1.07 -18.45 30.07
C ILE A 725 -1.26 -19.77 30.83
N ILE A 726 -1.06 -20.89 30.13
CA ILE A 726 -1.20 -22.22 30.71
C ILE A 726 -0.06 -22.55 31.68
N LEU A 727 1.16 -22.10 31.40
CA LEU A 727 2.26 -22.15 32.35
C LEU A 727 1.96 -21.35 33.63
N GLN A 728 1.45 -20.12 33.50
CA GLN A 728 1.07 -19.30 34.64
C GLN A 728 -0.09 -19.94 35.44
N ALA A 729 -1.06 -20.53 34.76
CA ALA A 729 -2.14 -21.27 35.40
C ALA A 729 -1.62 -22.47 36.20
N LYS A 730 -0.56 -23.13 35.72
CA LYS A 730 0.12 -24.20 36.45
C LYS A 730 0.81 -23.68 37.72
N GLU A 731 1.52 -22.56 37.65
CA GLU A 731 2.14 -21.92 38.84
C GLU A 731 1.11 -21.55 39.90
N LEU A 732 -0.06 -21.07 39.50
CA LEU A 732 -1.17 -20.74 40.40
C LEU A 732 -1.94 -21.97 40.92
N GLY A 733 -1.56 -23.18 40.51
CA GLY A 733 -2.21 -24.42 40.93
C GLY A 733 -3.59 -24.66 40.30
N LEU A 734 -3.90 -24.00 39.18
CA LEU A 734 -5.16 -24.09 38.46
C LEU A 734 -5.20 -25.26 37.44
N MET A 735 -4.06 -25.90 37.20
CA MET A 735 -3.99 -27.17 36.47
C MET A 735 -4.23 -28.33 37.44
N ASN A 736 -5.50 -28.72 37.61
CA ASN A 736 -5.94 -29.82 38.47
C ASN A 736 -7.27 -30.43 38.00
N GLU A 737 -7.74 -31.47 38.69
CA GLU A 737 -8.96 -32.24 38.35
C GLU A 737 -10.26 -31.43 38.28
N ASN A 738 -10.30 -30.24 38.89
CA ASN A 738 -11.50 -29.40 38.91
C ASN A 738 -11.61 -28.50 37.68
N TYR A 739 -10.57 -28.36 36.86
CA TYR A 739 -10.57 -27.44 35.74
C TYR A 739 -10.35 -28.15 34.41
N VAL A 740 -11.08 -27.70 33.39
CA VAL A 740 -10.89 -28.15 32.01
C VAL A 740 -10.54 -26.93 31.16
N TRP A 741 -9.46 -27.06 30.39
CA TRP A 741 -8.93 -25.99 29.56
C TRP A 741 -9.15 -26.30 28.09
N LEU A 742 -9.89 -25.42 27.41
CA LEU A 742 -10.18 -25.47 25.99
C LEU A 742 -9.40 -24.36 25.29
N LEU A 743 -8.38 -24.71 24.52
CA LEU A 743 -7.47 -23.76 23.87
C LEU A 743 -7.81 -23.54 22.41
N MET A 744 -7.75 -22.28 21.98
CA MET A 744 -7.73 -21.91 20.58
C MET A 744 -6.31 -22.11 19.99
N GLY A 745 -6.21 -22.94 18.95
CA GLY A 745 -4.98 -23.26 18.21
C GLY A 745 -4.19 -24.44 18.75
N ASP A 746 -3.36 -25.03 17.89
CA ASP A 746 -2.34 -26.01 18.31
C ASP A 746 -1.19 -25.29 19.02
N SER A 747 -0.97 -25.66 20.29
CA SER A 747 0.05 -25.06 21.16
C SER A 747 1.10 -26.07 21.62
N GLU A 748 1.10 -27.29 21.09
CA GLU A 748 1.99 -28.38 21.53
C GLU A 748 3.48 -27.98 21.51
N ASP A 749 3.98 -27.53 20.36
CA ASP A 749 5.42 -27.21 20.19
C ASP A 749 5.81 -25.99 21.02
N SER A 750 4.97 -24.95 21.06
CA SER A 750 5.19 -23.76 21.86
C SER A 750 5.21 -24.07 23.36
N LEU A 751 4.30 -24.93 23.83
CA LEU A 751 4.20 -25.31 25.24
C LEU A 751 5.38 -26.18 25.66
N LYS A 752 5.82 -27.14 24.82
CA LYS A 752 7.05 -27.92 25.09
C LYS A 752 8.28 -27.02 25.21
N THR A 753 8.44 -26.09 24.27
CA THR A 753 9.56 -25.14 24.27
C THR A 753 9.55 -24.25 25.51
N ASP A 754 8.39 -23.71 25.89
CA ASP A 754 8.29 -22.84 27.07
C ASP A 754 8.45 -23.63 28.39
N VAL A 755 8.01 -24.89 28.46
CA VAL A 755 8.25 -25.79 29.60
C VAL A 755 9.73 -26.12 29.74
N GLU A 756 10.44 -26.35 28.64
CA GLU A 756 11.89 -26.56 28.65
C GLU A 756 12.63 -25.32 29.15
N ALA A 757 12.26 -24.14 28.65
CA ALA A 757 12.82 -22.87 29.11
C ALA A 757 12.52 -22.61 30.60
N TYR A 758 11.30 -22.92 31.06
CA TYR A 758 10.92 -22.83 32.47
C TYR A 758 11.77 -23.76 33.34
N ASN A 759 11.91 -25.02 32.94
CA ASN A 759 12.67 -26.03 33.67
C ASN A 759 14.18 -25.74 33.76
N GLN A 760 14.71 -24.89 32.89
CA GLN A 760 16.09 -24.40 32.97
C GLN A 760 16.25 -23.27 34.00
N ASN A 761 15.23 -22.42 34.17
CA ASN A 761 15.31 -21.21 34.98
C ASN A 761 14.83 -21.40 36.43
N TYR A 762 13.99 -22.40 36.71
CA TYR A 762 13.34 -22.60 38.01
C TYR A 762 13.71 -23.93 38.68
N SER A 763 13.71 -23.95 40.01
CA SER A 763 14.06 -25.12 40.82
C SER A 763 12.96 -26.19 40.86
N THR A 764 11.69 -25.79 40.75
CA THR A 764 10.54 -26.68 40.62
C THR A 764 10.34 -27.06 39.16
N LYS A 765 10.65 -28.31 38.81
CA LYS A 765 10.47 -28.78 37.44
C LYS A 765 9.00 -29.15 37.18
N ILE A 766 8.51 -28.75 36.02
CA ILE A 766 7.21 -29.11 35.46
C ILE A 766 7.38 -30.32 34.54
N ASP A 767 6.54 -31.34 34.72
CA ASP A 767 6.48 -32.52 33.85
C ASP A 767 5.38 -32.33 32.80
N TYR A 768 5.79 -32.15 31.54
CA TYR A 768 4.88 -31.88 30.43
C TYR A 768 3.76 -32.94 30.30
N ALA A 769 4.11 -34.22 30.43
CA ALA A 769 3.16 -35.30 30.17
C ALA A 769 2.11 -35.43 31.28
N LYS A 770 2.49 -35.10 32.51
CA LYS A 770 1.66 -35.25 33.71
C LYS A 770 0.89 -33.98 34.07
N ASP A 771 1.56 -32.83 34.03
CA ASP A 771 1.01 -31.57 34.53
C ASP A 771 0.04 -30.89 33.54
N PHE A 772 0.06 -31.27 32.27
CA PHE A 772 -0.82 -30.74 31.22
C PHE A 772 -1.78 -31.79 30.65
N GLN A 773 -1.92 -32.95 31.29
CA GLN A 773 -2.83 -33.99 30.84
C GLN A 773 -4.27 -33.49 30.76
N GLY A 774 -4.99 -33.88 29.70
CA GLY A 774 -6.39 -33.52 29.50
C GLY A 774 -6.62 -32.09 29.01
N LEU A 775 -5.58 -31.43 28.50
CA LEU A 775 -5.70 -30.19 27.76
C LEU A 775 -6.34 -30.44 26.39
N PHE A 776 -7.31 -29.60 26.02
CA PHE A 776 -7.95 -29.64 24.71
C PHE A 776 -7.46 -28.50 23.84
N MET A 777 -7.13 -28.81 22.59
CA MET A 777 -6.68 -27.84 21.59
C MET A 777 -7.58 -27.96 20.37
N PHE A 778 -8.08 -26.83 19.89
CA PHE A 778 -8.94 -26.76 18.71
C PHE A 778 -8.15 -26.09 17.60
N ASP A 779 -8.03 -26.74 16.44
CA ASP A 779 -7.31 -26.18 15.31
C ASP A 779 -8.04 -26.42 13.98
N ASN A 780 -7.66 -25.68 12.94
CA ASN A 780 -8.27 -25.79 11.62
C ASN A 780 -7.92 -27.13 10.95
N TRP A 781 -8.93 -27.78 10.38
CA TRP A 781 -8.74 -28.98 9.56
C TRP A 781 -8.84 -28.66 8.08
N LEU A 782 -7.74 -28.20 7.50
CA LEU A 782 -7.67 -27.77 6.10
C LEU A 782 -7.05 -28.83 5.17
N SER A 783 -6.88 -30.05 5.65
CA SER A 783 -6.36 -31.16 4.84
C SER A 783 -7.27 -32.36 5.06
N LEU A 784 -8.39 -32.37 4.33
CA LEU A 784 -9.49 -33.31 4.50
C LEU A 784 -9.22 -34.67 3.84
N TYR A 785 -8.13 -35.33 4.21
CA TYR A 785 -7.82 -36.68 3.70
C TYR A 785 -8.99 -37.64 3.95
N GLY A 786 -9.37 -38.39 2.92
CA GLY A 786 -10.56 -39.25 2.90
C GLY A 786 -11.87 -38.55 2.50
N TYR A 787 -11.87 -37.23 2.34
CA TYR A 787 -13.03 -36.49 1.80
C TYR A 787 -13.02 -36.54 0.25
N PRO A 788 -14.07 -37.05 -0.41
CA PRO A 788 -14.00 -37.33 -1.86
C PRO A 788 -13.64 -36.12 -2.74
N PRO A 789 -14.20 -34.90 -2.52
CA PRO A 789 -13.78 -33.71 -3.27
C PRO A 789 -12.30 -33.33 -3.07
N PHE A 790 -11.78 -33.51 -1.86
CA PHE A 790 -10.37 -33.26 -1.55
C PHE A 790 -9.46 -34.29 -2.24
N GLU A 791 -9.83 -35.57 -2.21
CA GLU A 791 -9.08 -36.62 -2.89
C GLU A 791 -9.06 -36.44 -4.41
N SER A 792 -10.20 -36.06 -5.00
CA SER A 792 -10.27 -35.74 -6.44
C SER A 792 -9.36 -34.58 -6.81
N PHE A 793 -9.30 -33.54 -5.98
CA PHE A 793 -8.39 -32.41 -6.16
C PHE A 793 -6.92 -32.86 -6.07
N LEU A 794 -6.57 -33.67 -5.07
CA LEU A 794 -5.21 -34.20 -4.90
C LEU A 794 -4.77 -35.09 -6.06
N ASP A 795 -5.67 -35.93 -6.57
CA ASP A 795 -5.38 -36.81 -7.69
C ASP A 795 -5.08 -35.98 -8.95
N GLN A 796 -5.87 -34.93 -9.23
CA GLN A 796 -5.59 -33.98 -10.31
C GLN A 796 -4.28 -33.23 -10.09
N TRP A 797 -4.08 -32.68 -8.89
CA TRP A 797 -2.89 -31.92 -8.50
C TRP A 797 -1.60 -32.72 -8.67
N ALA A 798 -1.63 -34.02 -8.36
CA ALA A 798 -0.49 -34.91 -8.49
C ALA A 798 -0.13 -35.23 -9.95
N THR A 799 -1.04 -35.02 -10.91
CA THR A 799 -0.75 -35.23 -12.34
C THR A 799 -0.14 -34.02 -13.04
N LEU A 800 -0.16 -32.85 -12.41
CA LEU A 800 0.34 -31.61 -12.99
C LEU A 800 1.87 -31.56 -13.04
N ASP A 801 2.40 -31.03 -14.14
CA ASP A 801 3.84 -30.81 -14.34
C ASP A 801 4.37 -29.72 -13.40
N PRO A 802 5.31 -30.04 -12.48
CA PRO A 802 5.89 -29.08 -11.54
C PRO A 802 6.63 -27.90 -12.20
N GLU A 803 7.07 -28.04 -13.45
CA GLU A 803 7.72 -26.94 -14.18
C GLU A 803 6.73 -25.83 -14.56
N VAL A 804 5.48 -26.21 -14.88
CA VAL A 804 4.41 -25.28 -15.26
C VAL A 804 3.60 -24.83 -14.04
N TYR A 805 3.42 -25.74 -13.08
CA TYR A 805 2.68 -25.54 -11.83
C TYR A 805 3.63 -25.76 -10.64
N PRO A 806 4.33 -24.71 -10.18
CA PRO A 806 5.17 -24.82 -9.00
C PRO A 806 4.42 -25.43 -7.80
N PHE A 807 5.10 -26.30 -7.05
CA PHE A 807 4.55 -27.07 -5.91
C PHE A 807 3.50 -28.14 -6.25
N SER A 808 3.23 -28.41 -7.53
CA SER A 808 2.39 -29.55 -7.95
C SER A 808 3.17 -30.85 -8.16
N GLY A 809 2.49 -31.93 -8.56
CA GLY A 809 3.11 -33.20 -8.94
C GLY A 809 3.29 -34.19 -7.78
N TYR A 810 2.82 -33.86 -6.59
CA TYR A 810 2.83 -34.72 -5.41
C TYR A 810 1.55 -34.53 -4.59
N ARG A 811 1.09 -35.58 -3.89
CA ARG A 811 -0.15 -35.56 -3.09
C ARG A 811 -0.06 -34.80 -1.76
N ASN A 812 1.06 -34.15 -1.49
CA ASN A 812 1.29 -33.41 -0.25
C ASN A 812 1.10 -31.92 -0.54
N ILE A 813 -0.01 -31.35 -0.12
CA ILE A 813 -0.29 -29.91 -0.30
C ILE A 813 -0.20 -29.18 1.03
N SER A 814 -0.05 -27.86 1.00
CA SER A 814 -0.37 -27.05 2.18
C SER A 814 -1.89 -26.91 2.35
N TYR A 815 -2.29 -26.04 3.28
CA TYR A 815 -3.67 -25.81 3.66
C TYR A 815 -4.38 -24.77 2.78
N TYR A 816 -3.66 -24.10 1.89
CA TYR A 816 -4.14 -22.90 1.20
C TYR A 816 -4.48 -23.15 -0.28
N GLU A 817 -3.91 -24.18 -0.89
CA GLU A 817 -4.09 -24.54 -2.29
C GLU A 817 -5.54 -24.92 -2.59
N GLY A 818 -6.16 -25.73 -1.73
CA GLY A 818 -7.58 -26.10 -1.84
C GLY A 818 -8.51 -24.87 -1.68
N LEU A 819 -8.17 -23.95 -0.77
CA LEU A 819 -8.92 -22.70 -0.57
C LEU A 819 -8.77 -21.74 -1.75
N ALA A 820 -7.58 -21.67 -2.36
CA ALA A 820 -7.29 -20.84 -3.53
C ALA A 820 -8.04 -21.36 -4.77
N TYR A 821 -8.03 -22.68 -5.00
CA TYR A 821 -8.85 -23.32 -6.02
C TYR A 821 -10.34 -23.01 -5.83
N SER A 822 -10.83 -23.14 -4.60
CA SER A 822 -12.23 -22.85 -4.25
C SER A 822 -12.59 -21.38 -4.48
N CYS A 823 -11.66 -20.44 -4.21
CA CYS A 823 -11.89 -19.00 -4.37
C CYS A 823 -12.18 -18.65 -5.84
N MET A 824 -11.39 -19.21 -6.75
CA MET A 824 -11.58 -19.04 -8.20
C MET A 824 -12.88 -19.71 -8.68
N MET A 825 -13.17 -20.93 -8.23
CA MET A 825 -14.39 -21.67 -8.60
C MET A 825 -15.68 -20.99 -8.13
N VAL A 826 -15.71 -20.45 -6.91
CA VAL A 826 -16.86 -19.72 -6.38
C VAL A 826 -17.11 -18.44 -7.18
N MET A 827 -16.05 -17.69 -7.52
CA MET A 827 -16.19 -16.50 -8.36
C MET A 827 -16.80 -16.83 -9.73
N ALA A 828 -16.28 -17.85 -10.41
CA ALA A 828 -16.77 -18.25 -11.72
C ALA A 828 -18.24 -18.70 -11.67
N LYS A 829 -18.64 -19.50 -10.67
CA LYS A 829 -20.03 -19.89 -10.47
C LYS A 829 -20.94 -18.72 -10.08
N GLY A 830 -20.42 -17.74 -9.35
CA GLY A 830 -21.12 -16.50 -9.04
C GLY A 830 -21.46 -15.73 -10.31
N TYR A 831 -20.47 -15.51 -11.19
CA TYR A 831 -20.70 -14.87 -12.49
C TYR A 831 -21.67 -15.67 -13.36
N GLN A 832 -21.51 -17.00 -13.40
CA GLN A 832 -22.44 -17.88 -14.12
C GLN A 832 -23.90 -17.67 -13.64
N LYS A 833 -24.13 -17.60 -12.32
CA LYS A 833 -25.46 -17.38 -11.73
C LYS A 833 -26.04 -16.01 -12.12
N VAL A 834 -25.24 -14.95 -12.11
CA VAL A 834 -25.67 -13.60 -12.51
C VAL A 834 -26.09 -13.59 -13.99
N ILE A 835 -25.28 -14.19 -14.86
CA ILE A 835 -25.54 -14.25 -16.30
C ILE A 835 -26.78 -15.11 -16.59
N ALA A 836 -26.89 -16.27 -15.95
CA ALA A 836 -27.98 -17.22 -16.15
C ALA A 836 -29.35 -16.68 -15.69
N ASN A 837 -29.39 -15.85 -14.65
CA ASN A 837 -30.63 -15.25 -14.13
C ASN A 837 -31.18 -14.11 -15.01
N SER A 838 -30.49 -13.73 -16.09
CA SER A 838 -30.89 -12.64 -16.96
C SER A 838 -31.64 -13.09 -18.21
N ASN A 839 -32.64 -12.29 -18.61
CA ASN A 839 -33.40 -12.53 -19.85
C ASN A 839 -32.57 -12.29 -21.13
N ASN A 840 -31.44 -11.57 -21.02
CA ASN A 840 -30.53 -11.29 -22.14
C ASN A 840 -29.08 -11.45 -21.68
N GLN A 841 -28.57 -12.67 -21.85
CA GLN A 841 -27.24 -13.08 -21.41
C GLN A 841 -26.12 -12.22 -22.04
N THR A 842 -26.26 -11.83 -23.30
CA THR A 842 -25.28 -10.99 -24.00
C THR A 842 -25.16 -9.59 -23.38
N LEU A 843 -26.29 -8.98 -22.98
CA LEU A 843 -26.27 -7.68 -22.33
C LEU A 843 -25.67 -7.77 -20.92
N GLN A 844 -25.94 -8.85 -20.19
CA GLN A 844 -25.34 -9.12 -18.88
C GLN A 844 -23.83 -9.28 -18.99
N LEU A 845 -23.37 -10.08 -19.95
CA LEU A 845 -21.98 -10.27 -20.29
C LEU A 845 -21.30 -8.91 -20.59
N GLN A 846 -21.93 -8.04 -21.38
CA GLN A 846 -21.42 -6.69 -21.64
C GLN A 846 -21.34 -5.82 -20.38
N LYS A 847 -22.32 -5.92 -19.48
CA LYS A 847 -22.30 -5.19 -18.20
C LYS A 847 -21.16 -5.65 -17.31
N LEU A 848 -20.96 -6.96 -17.16
CA LEU A 848 -19.85 -7.55 -16.41
C LEU A 848 -18.51 -7.10 -16.98
N ALA A 849 -18.36 -7.14 -18.30
CA ALA A 849 -17.19 -6.63 -19.04
C ALA A 849 -16.90 -5.13 -18.83
N SER A 850 -17.94 -4.33 -18.58
CA SER A 850 -17.81 -2.88 -18.38
C SER A 850 -17.70 -2.48 -16.92
N GLY A 851 -17.74 -3.44 -15.97
CA GLY A 851 -17.82 -3.16 -14.53
C GLY A 851 -19.14 -2.52 -14.09
N ALA A 852 -20.19 -2.53 -14.93
CA ALA A 852 -21.44 -1.82 -14.70
C ALA A 852 -22.51 -2.66 -13.96
N LEU A 853 -22.12 -3.78 -13.35
CA LEU A 853 -23.04 -4.63 -12.59
C LEU A 853 -23.32 -4.11 -11.18
N GLY A 854 -22.40 -3.34 -10.60
CA GLY A 854 -22.56 -2.74 -9.28
C GLY A 854 -23.10 -3.74 -8.25
N ASP A 855 -24.23 -3.39 -7.64
CA ASP A 855 -24.88 -4.17 -6.57
C ASP A 855 -25.26 -5.63 -6.94
N GLU A 856 -25.25 -6.00 -8.23
CA GLU A 856 -25.46 -7.39 -8.66
C GLU A 856 -24.27 -8.32 -8.35
N LEU A 857 -23.11 -7.79 -7.94
CA LEU A 857 -21.91 -8.55 -7.56
C LEU A 857 -21.63 -8.53 -6.05
N LEU A 858 -22.66 -8.32 -5.22
CA LEU A 858 -22.50 -8.35 -3.77
C LEU A 858 -22.26 -9.79 -3.25
N PRO A 859 -21.61 -9.94 -2.07
CA PRO A 859 -21.26 -11.25 -1.51
C PRO A 859 -22.36 -12.33 -1.51
N PRO A 860 -23.65 -12.03 -1.24
CA PRO A 860 -24.71 -13.04 -1.25
C PRO A 860 -24.90 -13.76 -2.59
N VAL A 861 -24.50 -13.14 -3.70
CA VAL A 861 -24.61 -13.72 -5.04
C VAL A 861 -23.70 -14.93 -5.20
N PHE A 862 -22.50 -14.87 -4.59
CA PHE A 862 -21.51 -15.94 -4.57
C PHE A 862 -21.90 -17.12 -3.68
N ASN A 863 -23.03 -17.05 -2.97
CA ASN A 863 -23.62 -18.22 -2.33
C ASN A 863 -24.30 -19.11 -3.39
N VAL A 864 -23.50 -20.00 -3.98
CA VAL A 864 -23.83 -20.85 -5.14
C VAL A 864 -23.89 -22.35 -4.80
N ASN A 865 -23.90 -22.70 -3.50
CA ASN A 865 -23.85 -24.07 -3.00
C ASN A 865 -22.68 -24.88 -3.59
N TYR A 866 -21.54 -24.23 -3.79
CA TYR A 866 -20.33 -24.90 -4.26
C TYR A 866 -19.72 -25.72 -3.14
N VAL A 867 -19.33 -26.95 -3.45
CA VAL A 867 -18.61 -27.85 -2.55
C VAL A 867 -17.24 -28.08 -3.15
N GLY A 868 -16.21 -27.56 -2.49
CA GLY A 868 -14.82 -27.61 -2.93
C GLY A 868 -14.01 -28.66 -2.19
N PRO A 869 -12.68 -28.71 -2.44
CA PRO A 869 -11.76 -29.58 -1.72
C PRO A 869 -11.79 -29.37 -0.21
N GLU A 870 -11.98 -28.13 0.26
CA GLU A 870 -12.05 -27.79 1.70
C GLU A 870 -13.49 -27.79 2.26
N GLY A 871 -14.43 -28.42 1.56
CA GLY A 871 -15.81 -28.53 1.98
C GLY A 871 -16.75 -27.47 1.38
N PRO A 872 -17.96 -27.31 1.94
CA PRO A 872 -19.00 -26.45 1.38
C PRO A 872 -18.71 -24.95 1.58
N MET A 873 -18.72 -24.19 0.49
CA MET A 873 -18.51 -22.74 0.48
C MET A 873 -19.86 -22.02 0.65
N THR A 874 -20.29 -21.88 1.90
CA THR A 874 -21.55 -21.23 2.27
C THR A 874 -21.28 -19.92 2.99
N TYR A 875 -21.86 -18.83 2.50
CA TYR A 875 -21.58 -17.48 2.96
C TYR A 875 -22.74 -16.88 3.73
N ASP A 876 -22.43 -16.09 4.76
CA ASP A 876 -23.38 -15.21 5.42
C ASP A 876 -23.61 -13.92 4.60
N SER A 877 -24.43 -13.00 5.13
CA SER A 877 -24.67 -11.70 4.50
C SER A 877 -23.42 -10.82 4.40
N ASN A 878 -22.40 -11.10 5.22
CA ASN A 878 -21.12 -10.41 5.26
C ASN A 878 -20.05 -11.11 4.40
N GLY A 879 -20.41 -12.09 3.56
CA GLY A 879 -19.43 -12.77 2.69
C GLY A 879 -18.39 -13.57 3.46
N ASP A 880 -18.64 -13.87 4.73
CA ASP A 880 -17.83 -14.77 5.54
C ASP A 880 -18.39 -16.19 5.43
N LEU A 881 -17.52 -17.19 5.51
CA LEU A 881 -17.97 -18.56 5.60
C LEU A 881 -18.75 -18.79 6.90
N THR A 882 -19.86 -19.52 6.81
CA THR A 882 -20.66 -19.89 8.00
C THR A 882 -20.16 -21.15 8.68
N THR A 883 -19.44 -22.00 7.96
CA THR A 883 -18.95 -23.29 8.44
C THR A 883 -17.46 -23.40 8.17
N GLY A 884 -16.72 -23.95 9.13
CA GLY A 884 -15.33 -24.37 8.95
C GLY A 884 -15.16 -25.82 9.37
N ASN A 885 -14.01 -26.40 9.02
CA ASN A 885 -13.62 -27.74 9.46
C ASN A 885 -12.54 -27.62 10.52
N TYR A 886 -12.66 -28.38 11.60
CA TYR A 886 -11.79 -28.26 12.77
C TYR A 886 -11.43 -29.63 13.34
N LEU A 887 -10.22 -29.75 13.87
CA LEU A 887 -9.79 -30.89 14.68
C LEU A 887 -9.83 -30.50 16.15
N VAL A 888 -10.30 -31.45 16.96
CA VAL A 888 -10.22 -31.37 18.42
C VAL A 888 -9.15 -32.34 18.86
N TYR A 889 -8.10 -31.81 19.45
CA TYR A 889 -7.02 -32.58 20.04
C TYR A 889 -7.15 -32.63 21.55
N ASN A 890 -6.66 -33.72 22.13
CA ASN A 890 -6.55 -33.92 23.57
C ASN A 890 -5.13 -34.39 23.89
N LEU A 891 -4.52 -33.80 24.91
CA LEU A 891 -3.18 -34.17 25.34
C LEU A 891 -3.24 -35.39 26.27
N GLN A 892 -2.77 -36.53 25.79
CA GLN A 892 -2.82 -37.83 26.48
C GLN A 892 -1.40 -38.36 26.69
N HIS A 893 -0.97 -38.47 27.95
CA HIS A 893 0.36 -38.98 28.33
C HIS A 893 1.52 -38.28 27.58
N GLY A 894 1.40 -36.97 27.37
CA GLY A 894 2.41 -36.16 26.67
C GLY A 894 2.35 -36.20 25.14
N ASN A 895 1.41 -36.91 24.54
CA ASN A 895 1.20 -36.95 23.09
C ASN A 895 -0.14 -36.31 22.72
N LYS A 896 -0.16 -35.53 21.64
CA LYS A 896 -1.38 -34.97 21.05
C LYS A 896 -2.15 -36.07 20.32
N VAL A 897 -3.42 -36.28 20.68
CA VAL A 897 -4.31 -37.28 20.07
C VAL A 897 -5.57 -36.59 19.55
N THR A 898 -5.98 -36.88 18.31
CA THR A 898 -7.22 -36.36 17.73
C THR A 898 -8.43 -37.08 18.34
N VAL A 899 -9.26 -36.35 19.08
CA VAL A 899 -10.46 -36.87 19.75
C VAL A 899 -11.77 -36.49 19.08
N GLY A 900 -11.76 -35.44 18.25
CA GLY A 900 -12.93 -35.02 17.52
C GLY A 900 -12.60 -34.38 16.19
N GLN A 901 -13.57 -34.43 15.28
CA GLN A 901 -13.48 -33.87 13.94
C GLN A 901 -14.79 -33.14 13.63
N SER A 902 -14.71 -31.86 13.31
CA SER A 902 -15.84 -31.07 12.85
C SER A 902 -15.77 -30.91 11.34
N THR A 903 -16.82 -31.34 10.64
CA THR A 903 -16.96 -31.16 9.18
C THR A 903 -18.26 -30.46 8.87
N GLY A 904 -18.20 -29.36 8.10
CA GLY A 904 -19.39 -28.57 7.75
C GLY A 904 -20.17 -28.04 8.96
N GLY A 905 -19.48 -27.76 10.08
CA GLY A 905 -20.10 -27.25 11.31
C GLY A 905 -20.74 -28.30 12.22
N PHE A 906 -20.53 -29.60 11.95
CA PHE A 906 -20.97 -30.69 12.83
C PHE A 906 -19.77 -31.40 13.45
N LEU A 907 -19.64 -31.35 14.77
CA LEU A 907 -18.58 -32.03 15.50
C LEU A 907 -18.91 -33.51 15.70
N ASN A 908 -17.99 -34.42 15.38
CA ASN A 908 -18.08 -35.83 15.73
C ASN A 908 -16.93 -36.21 16.67
N ILE A 909 -17.23 -36.90 17.76
CA ILE A 909 -16.21 -37.35 18.72
C ILE A 909 -15.74 -38.74 18.27
N THR A 910 -14.50 -38.82 17.79
CA THR A 910 -13.92 -40.03 17.18
C THR A 910 -13.28 -40.96 18.20
N SER A 911 -12.75 -40.40 19.30
CA SER A 911 -12.17 -41.19 20.39
C SER A 911 -12.49 -40.58 21.75
N THR A 912 -12.48 -41.42 22.79
CA THR A 912 -12.78 -40.97 24.16
C THR A 912 -11.71 -40.01 24.66
N PRO A 913 -12.07 -38.78 25.09
CA PRO A 913 -11.12 -37.85 25.67
C PRO A 913 -10.70 -38.29 27.07
N LEU A 914 -9.49 -37.90 27.48
CA LEU A 914 -9.01 -38.02 28.86
C LEU A 914 -9.00 -36.64 29.51
N PHE A 915 -9.33 -36.61 30.80
CA PHE A 915 -9.26 -35.41 31.63
C PHE A 915 -7.99 -35.44 32.49
N PHE A 916 -7.79 -34.41 33.32
CA PHE A 916 -6.56 -34.23 34.09
C PHE A 916 -6.22 -35.43 34.99
N ASP A 917 -7.23 -36.06 35.61
CA ASP A 917 -7.09 -37.26 36.46
C ASP A 917 -6.68 -38.53 35.69
N GLY A 918 -6.64 -38.46 34.35
CA GLY A 918 -6.38 -39.60 33.46
C GLY A 918 -7.56 -40.52 33.28
N SER A 919 -8.74 -40.13 33.78
CA SER A 919 -9.99 -40.83 33.53
C SER A 919 -10.74 -40.20 32.35
N SER A 920 -11.68 -40.96 31.80
CA SER A 920 -12.67 -40.48 30.84
C SER A 920 -13.95 -39.97 31.52
N LYS A 921 -13.93 -39.79 32.85
CA LYS A 921 -15.08 -39.31 33.60
C LYS A 921 -15.18 -37.80 33.43
N ILE A 922 -16.29 -37.36 32.85
CA ILE A 922 -16.58 -35.95 32.60
C ILE A 922 -16.60 -35.17 33.92
N PRO A 923 -15.75 -34.14 34.09
CA PRO A 923 -15.77 -33.25 35.26
C PRO A 923 -17.03 -32.41 35.34
N LEU A 924 -17.41 -32.01 36.56
CA LEU A 924 -18.54 -31.11 36.77
C LEU A 924 -18.19 -29.67 36.34
N ASP A 925 -19.13 -29.01 35.68
CA ASP A 925 -18.98 -27.62 35.21
C ASP A 925 -19.02 -26.57 36.33
N SER A 926 -19.47 -26.99 37.51
CA SER A 926 -19.61 -26.15 38.69
C SER A 926 -19.32 -26.95 39.97
N PRO A 927 -18.91 -26.27 41.06
CA PRO A 927 -18.70 -26.93 42.33
C PRO A 927 -19.97 -27.66 42.78
N PRO A 928 -19.87 -28.87 43.37
CA PRO A 928 -21.04 -29.59 43.84
C PRO A 928 -21.75 -28.78 44.94
N SER A 929 -22.95 -28.29 44.65
CA SER A 929 -23.80 -27.62 45.64
C SER A 929 -24.71 -28.65 46.28
N SER A 930 -24.47 -28.99 47.54
CA SER A 930 -25.43 -29.75 48.34
C SER A 930 -26.33 -28.77 49.10
N ALA A 931 -27.65 -28.90 48.94
CA ALA A 931 -28.59 -28.18 49.76
C ALA A 931 -28.52 -28.73 51.19
N LEU A 932 -27.88 -27.97 52.10
CA LEU A 932 -27.90 -28.25 53.52
C LEU A 932 -29.29 -27.89 54.07
N ASN A 933 -30.24 -28.82 53.96
CA ASN A 933 -31.50 -28.68 54.67
C ASN A 933 -31.23 -28.78 56.18
N PRO A 934 -31.66 -27.80 57.01
CA PRO A 934 -31.48 -27.87 58.45
C PRO A 934 -32.22 -29.10 58.99
N ASN A 935 -31.45 -30.07 59.47
CA ASN A 935 -31.95 -31.24 60.18
C ASN A 935 -32.63 -30.78 61.49
N LEU A 936 -33.65 -31.52 61.96
CA LEU A 936 -34.23 -31.40 63.30
C LEU A 936 -33.17 -31.42 64.42
N GLY A 937 -32.02 -32.06 64.20
CA GLY A 937 -30.86 -32.06 65.10
C GLY A 937 -29.95 -30.82 65.02
N SER A 938 -30.28 -29.80 64.21
CA SER A 938 -29.48 -28.57 64.13
C SER A 938 -29.61 -27.72 65.40
N ALA A 939 -28.57 -26.95 65.74
CA ALA A 939 -28.58 -26.08 66.92
C ALA A 939 -29.73 -25.06 66.88
N ILE A 940 -30.08 -24.57 65.70
CA ILE A 940 -31.19 -23.62 65.49
C ILE A 940 -32.54 -24.30 65.77
N SER A 941 -32.74 -25.53 65.26
CA SER A 941 -33.96 -26.32 65.52
C SER A 941 -34.15 -26.59 67.02
N ASN A 942 -33.06 -26.91 67.74
CA ASN A 942 -33.10 -27.11 69.18
C ASN A 942 -33.45 -25.83 69.95
N VAL A 943 -32.92 -24.68 69.56
CA VAL A 943 -33.23 -23.39 70.18
C VAL A 943 -34.71 -23.02 69.99
N ILE A 944 -35.23 -23.19 68.78
CA ILE A 944 -36.66 -22.95 68.47
C ILE A 944 -37.55 -23.89 69.28
N PHE A 945 -37.18 -25.16 69.42
CA PHE A 945 -37.92 -26.15 70.20
C PHE A 945 -37.98 -25.79 71.69
N VAL A 946 -36.87 -25.35 72.28
CA VAL A 946 -36.79 -24.92 73.68
C VAL A 946 -37.62 -23.66 73.93
N LEU A 947 -37.49 -22.64 73.06
CA LEU A 947 -38.28 -21.40 73.14
C LEU A 947 -39.79 -21.67 73.07
N SER A 948 -40.20 -22.53 72.13
CA SER A 948 -41.60 -22.91 71.96
C SER A 948 -42.13 -23.65 73.21
N SER A 949 -41.33 -24.56 73.77
CA SER A 949 -41.68 -25.31 74.99
C SER A 949 -41.84 -24.39 76.20
N CYS A 950 -40.95 -23.42 76.38
CA CYS A 950 -41.07 -22.41 77.44
C CYS A 950 -42.32 -21.53 77.26
N GLY A 951 -42.63 -21.11 76.03
CA GLY A 951 -43.82 -20.31 75.74
C GLY A 951 -45.13 -21.05 76.04
N ILE A 952 -45.19 -22.35 75.72
CA ILE A 952 -46.35 -23.21 76.03
C ILE A 952 -46.54 -23.31 77.56
N LEU A 953 -45.46 -23.55 78.31
CA LEU A 953 -45.52 -23.62 79.78
C LEU A 953 -45.98 -22.31 80.41
N PHE A 954 -45.49 -21.17 79.91
CA PHE A 954 -45.90 -19.86 80.39
C PHE A 954 -47.38 -19.56 80.10
N SER A 955 -47.86 -19.94 78.91
CA SER A 955 -49.27 -19.84 78.53
C SER A 955 -50.18 -20.66 79.47
N ILE A 956 -49.81 -21.92 79.73
CA ILE A 956 -50.54 -22.80 80.65
C ILE A 956 -50.54 -22.21 82.07
N PHE A 957 -49.41 -21.68 82.53
CA PHE A 957 -49.31 -21.03 83.84
C PHE A 957 -50.25 -19.81 83.94
N CYS A 958 -50.22 -18.92 82.94
CA CYS A 958 -51.12 -17.77 82.87
C CYS A 958 -52.58 -18.21 82.85
N PHE A 959 -52.92 -19.25 82.09
CA PHE A 959 -54.26 -19.82 82.03
C PHE A 959 -54.73 -20.38 83.39
N ILE A 960 -53.87 -21.10 84.10
CA ILE A 960 -54.15 -21.58 85.47
C ILE A 960 -54.36 -20.39 86.43
N LEU A 961 -53.56 -19.33 86.30
CA LEU A 961 -53.67 -18.13 87.12
C LEU A 961 -55.01 -17.43 86.88
N VAL A 962 -55.42 -17.29 85.62
CA VAL A 962 -56.75 -16.76 85.26
C VAL A 962 -57.87 -17.64 85.81
N LEU A 963 -57.77 -18.97 85.70
CA LEU A 963 -58.80 -19.88 86.22
C LEU A 963 -58.92 -19.84 87.75
N THR A 964 -57.79 -19.80 88.46
CA THR A 964 -57.77 -19.77 89.94
C THR A 964 -58.27 -18.46 90.50
N TYR A 965 -57.94 -17.33 89.87
CA TYR A 965 -58.32 -16.00 90.34
C TYR A 965 -59.53 -15.39 89.60
N ARG A 966 -60.26 -16.17 88.80
CA ARG A 966 -61.45 -15.74 88.03
C ARG A 966 -62.53 -15.03 88.86
N LYS A 967 -62.60 -15.30 90.17
CA LYS A 967 -63.59 -14.68 91.07
C LYS A 967 -63.11 -13.39 91.74
N HIS A 968 -61.83 -13.04 91.59
CA HIS A 968 -61.23 -11.83 92.14
C HIS A 968 -61.63 -10.61 91.31
N GLU A 969 -61.90 -9.46 91.95
CA GLU A 969 -62.51 -8.31 91.26
C GLU A 969 -61.68 -7.78 90.07
N VAL A 970 -60.35 -7.83 90.17
CA VAL A 970 -59.43 -7.40 89.11
C VAL A 970 -59.63 -8.18 87.79
N PHE A 971 -59.89 -9.48 87.85
CA PHE A 971 -60.11 -10.35 86.66
C PHE A 971 -61.56 -10.34 86.15
N LYS A 972 -62.50 -9.72 86.87
CA LYS A 972 -63.87 -9.48 86.38
C LYS A 972 -63.98 -8.20 85.55
N VAL A 973 -63.05 -7.26 85.76
CA VAL A 973 -63.02 -5.95 85.12
C VAL A 973 -62.16 -5.97 83.84
N SER A 974 -61.14 -6.84 83.77
CA SER A 974 -60.44 -7.19 82.52
C SER A 974 -61.24 -8.19 81.70
#